data_AF-A0A6J0CA61-F1
#
_entry.id   AF-A0A6J0CA61-F1
#
_cell.length_a   1.000
_cell.length_b   1.000
_cell.length_c   1.000
_cell.angle_alpha   90.00
_cell.angle_beta   90.00
_cell.angle_gamma   90.00
#
_symmetry.space_group_name_H-M   'P 1'
#
loop_
_entity.id
_entity.type
_entity.pdbx_description
1 polymer ?
#
loop_
_entity_poly.entity_id
_entity_poly.type
_entity_poly.pdbx_seq_one_letter_code
_entity_poly.pdbx_strand_id
1 'polypeptide(L)'
;MQVLHYSMYTKSVYLLRSAGTCIVFVGGCWFCYQLRQTSQILSSVVPTKVLDLEHTQAEYIYVDDPRLQDVLLHRSNNDLNSTIVQEKPGITDTVITWWKSLNRSLAYRFLRIAQNGSLMDRQKAVYSLSYLKHLKDWDYWQIAQMLDARTAVALARMPNVDLRFFLRPPFWRMQHAPYEIIENLRLLLSELDKVCANCHPCLSQFLEKNFGNTQRGRLLFDHDLTAGGLPGPPNLKWDHVLLESCVQTLHHHSSLGEHSKDIANAGGLKVLMEVQKYCENDVNISIMLAKIFSNLSLYNEYLRDIYSLGWIGILARWAQHTDIRLSAPAGRALANLDADENVNQKYPRRIYLLHPLHRTRSSTKLDVVFIHGLLGGVFVTWRQRDSDSLTSGQPESSSLPSGLESMVSMSGEQPQEFLRDLAHDLEISEWKRVGHDFEVILDDFPKNTKRQAHGPFTCKGDDVCMAQEEQDRIHRTQCWPCDWLPSDVPSLRVLGVNYNTNLSMWLPLCPIEGIKATLNERSNELTTKLATAGVGRRPVIWVCHSMGGLLVKKILVQEWKNNDRNHICKNTRGIIFYSTPHRGSHVAALKQTTQMFVWPSVEVQELREGSKQLLELHNDFLKMLDEYPIDIISFSETKSTLVTPLKFPLQFVNPTSSDPGVGEFYEIPQDHLSICKPANRRSFLYQKVVNVIKRHLQPSKTINNIENLYT
;
A
#
# COMPACT_ATOMS: atom_id res chain seq x y z
N MET A 1 25.05 -24.70 94.68
CA MET A 1 25.14 -23.28 94.29
C MET A 1 25.08 -23.02 92.77
N GLN A 2 25.48 -23.94 91.89
CA GLN A 2 25.49 -23.67 90.43
C GLN A 2 24.11 -23.63 89.73
N VAL A 3 23.08 -24.30 90.26
CA VAL A 3 21.74 -24.33 89.64
C VAL A 3 20.96 -23.02 89.86
N LEU A 4 21.19 -22.34 90.99
CA LEU A 4 20.53 -21.06 91.31
C LEU A 4 21.07 -19.89 90.46
N HIS A 5 22.36 -19.90 90.13
CA HIS A 5 22.97 -18.85 89.31
C HIS A 5 22.50 -18.89 87.84
N TYR A 6 22.25 -20.07 87.28
CA TYR A 6 21.78 -20.21 85.89
C TYR A 6 20.31 -19.79 85.72
N SER A 7 19.46 -20.07 86.71
CA SER A 7 18.05 -19.64 86.72
C SER A 7 17.88 -18.13 86.87
N MET A 8 18.74 -17.48 87.68
CA MET A 8 18.73 -16.02 87.83
C MET A 8 19.22 -15.32 86.54
N TYR A 9 20.28 -15.83 85.91
CA TYR A 9 20.82 -15.25 84.67
C TYR A 9 19.82 -15.32 83.51
N THR A 10 19.14 -16.46 83.34
CA THR A 10 18.14 -16.64 82.28
C THR A 10 16.90 -15.75 82.47
N LYS A 11 16.45 -15.54 83.71
CA LYS A 11 15.39 -14.56 84.01
C LYS A 11 15.80 -13.12 83.71
N SER A 12 17.03 -12.73 84.06
CA SER A 12 17.54 -11.38 83.77
C SER A 12 17.68 -11.11 82.28
N VAL A 13 18.15 -12.08 81.49
CA VAL A 13 18.25 -11.96 80.02
C VAL A 13 16.89 -11.88 79.35
N TYR A 14 15.89 -12.63 79.85
CA TYR A 14 14.51 -12.54 79.35
C TYR A 14 13.90 -11.16 79.62
N LEU A 15 14.08 -10.64 80.83
CA LEU A 15 13.62 -9.29 81.21
C LEU A 15 14.28 -8.19 80.37
N LEU A 16 15.58 -8.32 80.08
CA LEU A 16 16.29 -7.35 79.23
C LEU A 16 15.80 -7.40 77.77
N ARG A 17 15.52 -8.60 77.25
CA ARG A 17 14.96 -8.76 75.90
C ARG A 17 13.53 -8.21 75.81
N SER A 18 12.67 -8.49 76.80
CA SER A 18 11.30 -7.96 76.82
C SER A 18 11.27 -6.43 76.97
N ALA A 19 12.16 -5.86 77.79
CA ALA A 19 12.29 -4.40 77.92
C ALA A 19 12.79 -3.76 76.62
N GLY A 20 13.78 -4.37 75.96
CA GLY A 20 14.26 -3.92 74.65
C GLY A 20 13.18 -3.93 73.57
N THR A 21 12.35 -4.98 73.51
CA THR A 21 11.25 -5.05 72.54
C THR A 21 10.18 -4.00 72.80
N CYS A 22 9.85 -3.70 74.06
CA CYS A 22 8.89 -2.66 74.40
C CYS A 22 9.40 -1.26 74.02
N ILE A 23 10.68 -0.97 74.22
CA ILE A 23 11.27 0.33 73.86
C ILE A 23 11.24 0.55 72.33
N VAL A 24 11.56 -0.48 71.55
CA VAL A 24 11.52 -0.39 70.08
C VAL A 24 10.09 -0.21 69.57
N PHE A 25 9.13 -0.94 70.14
CA PHE A 25 7.74 -0.86 69.69
C PHE A 25 7.09 0.48 70.07
N VAL A 26 7.28 0.94 71.31
CA VAL A 26 6.74 2.23 71.77
C VAL A 26 7.45 3.40 71.08
N GLY A 27 8.77 3.32 70.89
CA GLY A 27 9.54 4.31 70.13
C GLY A 27 9.14 4.37 68.66
N GLY A 28 8.89 3.23 68.02
CA GLY A 28 8.39 3.15 66.65
C GLY A 28 6.98 3.72 66.51
N CYS A 29 6.06 3.40 67.43
CA CYS A 29 4.72 3.97 67.45
C CYS A 29 4.74 5.49 67.67
N TRP A 30 5.61 5.99 68.55
CA TRP A 30 5.77 7.42 68.79
C TRP A 30 6.37 8.14 67.57
N PHE A 31 7.35 7.54 66.91
CA PHE A 31 7.94 8.09 65.67
C PHE A 31 6.93 8.15 64.52
N CYS A 32 6.12 7.10 64.34
CA CYS A 32 5.03 7.09 63.36
C CYS A 32 3.95 8.13 63.68
N TYR A 33 3.64 8.31 64.96
CA TYR A 33 2.72 9.36 65.41
C TYR A 33 3.27 10.76 65.09
N GLN A 34 4.55 11.01 65.37
CA GLN A 34 5.21 12.28 65.03
C GLN A 34 5.26 12.50 63.51
N LEU A 35 5.59 11.49 62.71
CA LEU A 35 5.57 11.59 61.24
C LEU A 35 4.18 11.95 60.71
N ARG A 36 3.13 11.33 61.25
CA ARG A 36 1.75 11.64 60.89
C ARG A 36 1.35 13.05 61.28
N GLN A 37 1.74 13.51 62.48
CA GLN A 37 1.47 14.86 62.96
C GLN A 37 2.22 15.90 62.10
N THR A 38 3.49 15.64 61.74
CA THR A 38 4.24 16.51 60.83
C THR A 38 3.68 16.52 59.41
N SER A 39 3.17 15.39 58.90
CA SER A 39 2.52 15.33 57.59
C SER A 39 1.22 16.13 57.56
N GLN A 40 0.44 16.11 58.64
CA GLN A 40 -0.78 16.89 58.76
C GLN A 40 -0.48 18.40 58.84
N ILE A 41 0.55 18.79 59.61
CA ILE A 41 1.01 20.18 59.68
C ILE A 41 1.54 20.64 58.32
N LEU A 42 2.37 19.83 57.65
CA LEU A 42 2.91 20.15 56.32
C LEU A 42 1.81 20.28 55.26
N SER A 43 0.78 19.41 55.31
CA SER A 43 -0.38 19.51 54.42
C SER A 43 -1.27 20.72 54.69
N SER A 44 -1.18 21.31 55.89
CA SER A 44 -1.93 22.52 56.27
C SER A 44 -1.15 23.82 56.01
N VAL A 45 0.18 23.74 55.92
CA VAL A 45 1.08 24.90 55.74
C VAL A 45 1.51 25.07 54.28
N VAL A 46 1.53 24.00 53.48
CA VAL A 46 1.80 24.08 52.04
C VAL A 46 0.49 24.32 51.30
N PRO A 47 0.27 25.49 50.68
CA PRO A 47 -0.90 25.71 49.85
C PRO A 47 -0.82 24.77 48.64
N THR A 48 -1.79 23.88 48.49
CA THR A 48 -1.93 22.98 47.32
C THR A 48 -2.22 23.72 46.01
N LYS A 49 -2.28 25.06 46.05
CA LYS A 49 -2.48 25.94 44.89
C LYS A 49 -1.19 26.53 44.29
N VAL A 50 -0.01 26.14 44.76
CA VAL A 50 1.28 26.61 44.18
C VAL A 50 1.85 25.63 43.12
N LEU A 51 1.10 24.58 42.75
CA LEU A 51 1.38 23.74 41.57
C LEU A 51 0.50 24.05 40.35
N ASP A 52 -0.35 25.09 40.41
CA ASP A 52 -1.23 25.51 39.30
C ASP A 52 -0.75 26.80 38.62
N LEU A 53 0.51 27.19 38.79
CA LEU A 53 1.14 28.28 38.04
C LEU A 53 2.31 27.71 37.26
N GLU A 54 2.23 27.86 35.94
CA GLU A 54 3.10 27.29 34.89
C GLU A 54 2.71 25.89 34.37
N HIS A 55 1.51 25.80 33.79
CA HIS A 55 1.34 24.97 32.59
C HIS A 55 2.00 25.62 31.36
N THR A 56 3.28 25.96 31.46
CA THR A 56 4.21 25.76 30.36
C THR A 56 4.77 24.36 30.53
N GLN A 57 3.93 23.36 30.21
CA GLN A 57 4.43 22.00 30.08
C GLN A 57 5.57 22.02 29.05
N ALA A 58 6.76 21.65 29.49
CA ALA A 58 7.78 21.17 28.57
C ALA A 58 7.22 19.87 27.94
N GLU A 59 6.56 19.99 26.79
CA GLU A 59 5.92 18.86 26.10
C GLU A 59 6.91 18.02 25.27
N TYR A 60 8.21 18.01 25.60
CA TYR A 60 9.12 16.99 25.09
C TYR A 60 10.20 16.75 26.13
N ILE A 61 10.12 15.62 26.85
CA ILE A 61 11.34 15.04 27.41
C ILE A 61 11.80 13.95 26.46
N TYR A 62 12.60 14.37 25.47
CA TYR A 62 13.51 13.47 24.80
C TYR A 62 14.70 13.25 25.76
N VAL A 63 14.64 12.22 26.62
CA VAL A 63 15.80 11.83 27.43
C VAL A 63 16.69 10.91 26.62
N ASP A 64 17.56 11.49 25.79
CA ASP A 64 18.79 10.82 25.35
C ASP A 64 19.85 10.95 26.47
N ASP A 65 19.54 10.46 27.67
CA ASP A 65 20.50 10.36 28.79
C ASP A 65 20.77 8.89 29.09
N PRO A 66 21.99 8.38 28.80
CA PRO A 66 22.41 7.01 29.13
C PRO A 66 22.19 6.64 30.60
N ARG A 67 22.14 7.62 31.51
CA ARG A 67 21.96 7.41 32.95
C ARG A 67 20.53 7.03 33.34
N LEU A 68 19.52 7.40 32.55
CA LEU A 68 18.12 7.07 32.85
C LEU A 68 17.77 5.62 32.46
N GLN A 69 18.48 5.07 31.47
CA GLN A 69 18.36 3.68 31.05
C GLN A 69 18.82 2.71 32.15
N ASP A 70 19.87 3.07 32.89
CA ASP A 70 20.36 2.30 34.04
C ASP A 70 19.42 2.38 35.25
N VAL A 71 18.76 3.53 35.47
CA VAL A 71 17.77 3.69 36.55
C VAL A 71 16.52 2.82 36.31
N LEU A 72 16.08 2.67 35.06
CA LEU A 72 14.93 1.83 34.69
C LEU A 72 15.25 0.33 34.71
N LEU A 73 16.47 -0.06 34.33
CA LEU A 73 16.97 -1.43 34.48
C LEU A 73 17.10 -1.81 35.97
N HIS A 74 17.48 -0.86 36.84
CA HIS A 74 17.53 -1.10 38.28
C HIS A 74 16.17 -1.14 38.97
N ARG A 75 15.15 -0.41 38.46
CA ARG A 75 13.80 -0.42 39.04
C ARG A 75 13.11 -1.77 38.89
N SER A 76 13.38 -2.50 37.80
CA SER A 76 12.88 -3.87 37.57
C SER A 76 13.38 -4.89 38.60
N ASN A 77 14.49 -4.63 39.31
CA ASN A 77 15.04 -5.54 40.31
C ASN A 77 14.57 -5.24 41.74
N ASN A 78 14.00 -4.05 42.01
CA ASN A 78 13.60 -3.63 43.35
C ASN A 78 12.11 -3.87 43.67
N ASP A 79 11.28 -4.24 42.69
CA ASP A 79 9.86 -4.60 42.91
C ASP A 79 9.66 -5.99 43.55
N LEU A 80 10.73 -6.65 44.01
CA LEU A 80 10.67 -7.95 44.68
C LEU A 80 10.40 -7.89 46.19
N ASN A 81 10.31 -6.70 46.81
CA ASN A 81 10.12 -6.57 48.27
C ASN A 81 9.16 -5.44 48.68
N SER A 82 7.92 -5.44 48.17
CA SER A 82 6.82 -4.72 48.82
C SER A 82 5.67 -5.67 49.17
N THR A 83 5.67 -6.13 50.41
CA THR A 83 4.56 -6.87 51.03
C THR A 83 3.37 -5.93 51.20
N ILE A 84 2.44 -5.99 50.25
CA ILE A 84 1.06 -5.51 50.43
C ILE A 84 0.19 -6.74 50.64
N VAL A 85 -0.53 -6.76 51.76
CA VAL A 85 -1.56 -7.75 52.07
C VAL A 85 -2.67 -7.62 51.02
N GLN A 86 -2.81 -8.61 50.14
CA GLN A 86 -3.97 -8.77 49.25
C GLN A 86 -4.61 -10.14 49.47
N GLU A 87 -5.93 -10.16 49.47
CA GLU A 87 -6.77 -11.35 49.43
C GLU A 87 -6.32 -12.27 48.28
N LYS A 88 -6.31 -13.59 48.54
CA LYS A 88 -5.71 -14.59 47.64
C LYS A 88 -6.37 -14.55 46.24
N PRO A 89 -5.66 -14.12 45.18
CA PRO A 89 -6.18 -14.24 43.83
C PRO A 89 -6.04 -15.69 43.36
N GLY A 90 -6.91 -16.11 42.45
CA GLY A 90 -6.87 -17.47 41.89
C GLY A 90 -5.54 -17.73 41.16
N ILE A 91 -5.14 -19.01 41.07
CA ILE A 91 -3.91 -19.47 40.39
C ILE A 91 -3.83 -18.94 38.95
N THR A 92 -4.98 -18.73 38.31
CA THR A 92 -5.13 -18.14 36.98
C THR A 92 -4.63 -16.69 36.90
N ASP A 93 -4.88 -15.87 37.91
CA ASP A 93 -4.55 -14.44 37.91
C ASP A 93 -3.04 -14.20 38.11
N THR A 94 -2.38 -15.05 38.91
CA THR A 94 -0.92 -15.02 39.07
C THR A 94 -0.21 -15.37 37.77
N VAL A 95 -0.70 -16.40 37.04
CA VAL A 95 -0.14 -16.82 35.75
C VAL A 95 -0.34 -15.74 34.68
N ILE A 96 -1.53 -15.12 34.62
CA ILE A 96 -1.82 -14.02 33.69
C ILE A 96 -0.92 -12.80 33.97
N THR A 97 -0.72 -12.46 35.24
CA THR A 97 0.12 -11.32 35.64
C THR A 97 1.60 -11.56 35.33
N TRP A 98 2.08 -12.77 35.60
CA TRP A 98 3.42 -13.22 35.20
C TRP A 98 3.61 -13.20 33.68
N TRP A 99 2.65 -13.74 32.92
CA TRP A 99 2.68 -13.77 31.45
C TRP A 99 2.73 -12.35 30.85
N LYS A 100 1.93 -11.42 31.39
CA LYS A 100 1.96 -10.00 31.01
C LYS A 100 3.32 -9.35 31.30
N SER A 101 3.90 -9.62 32.47
CA SER A 101 5.22 -9.11 32.85
C SER A 101 6.34 -9.65 31.94
N LEU A 102 6.27 -10.95 31.61
CA LEU A 102 7.19 -11.59 30.68
C LEU A 102 7.08 -10.99 29.27
N ASN A 103 5.87 -10.84 28.73
CA ASN A 103 5.63 -10.24 27.41
C ASN A 103 6.21 -8.83 27.33
N ARG A 104 6.03 -8.03 28.39
CA ARG A 104 6.62 -6.69 28.50
C ARG A 104 8.15 -6.75 28.49
N SER A 105 8.75 -7.62 29.30
CA SER A 105 10.22 -7.78 29.30
C SER A 105 10.76 -8.24 27.94
N LEU A 106 10.04 -9.11 27.24
CA LEU A 106 10.40 -9.55 25.89
C LEU A 106 10.27 -8.41 24.88
N ALA A 107 9.21 -7.60 24.96
CA ALA A 107 9.01 -6.45 24.07
C ALA A 107 10.19 -5.47 24.13
N TYR A 108 10.67 -5.11 25.32
CA TYR A 108 11.84 -4.23 25.45
C TYR A 108 13.13 -4.87 24.95
N ARG A 109 13.32 -6.18 25.17
CA ARG A 109 14.48 -6.90 24.63
C ARG A 109 14.46 -6.91 23.12
N PHE A 110 13.31 -7.22 22.51
CA PHE A 110 13.15 -7.17 21.06
C PHE A 110 13.34 -5.76 20.52
N LEU A 111 12.82 -4.73 21.17
CA LEU A 111 13.06 -3.34 20.76
C LEU A 111 14.56 -3.01 20.75
N ARG A 112 15.29 -3.36 21.81
CA ARG A 112 16.73 -3.12 21.90
C ARG A 112 17.52 -3.85 20.80
N ILE A 113 17.12 -5.08 20.49
CA ILE A 113 17.72 -5.88 19.40
C ILE A 113 17.34 -5.28 18.03
N ALA A 114 16.11 -4.80 17.86
CA ALA A 114 15.65 -4.14 16.64
C ALA A 114 16.43 -2.85 16.34
N GLN A 115 16.90 -2.16 17.37
CA GLN A 115 17.69 -0.93 17.24
C GLN A 115 19.18 -1.19 16.97
N ASN A 116 19.79 -2.08 17.77
CA ASN A 116 21.25 -2.20 17.83
C ASN A 116 21.80 -3.51 17.24
N GLY A 117 20.93 -4.47 16.89
CA GLY A 117 21.33 -5.79 16.40
C GLY A 117 21.91 -5.77 14.98
N SER A 118 22.38 -6.94 14.53
CA SER A 118 22.74 -7.17 13.13
C SER A 118 21.51 -7.10 12.21
N LEU A 119 21.67 -6.99 10.89
CA LEU A 119 20.53 -6.92 9.95
C LEU A 119 19.53 -8.07 10.17
N MET A 120 20.03 -9.29 10.33
CA MET A 120 19.20 -10.48 10.56
C MET A 120 18.53 -10.46 11.93
N ASP A 121 19.23 -10.01 12.97
CA ASP A 121 18.68 -9.93 14.32
C ASP A 121 17.61 -8.84 14.42
N ARG A 122 17.83 -7.69 13.78
CA ARG A 122 16.84 -6.60 13.69
C ARG A 122 15.56 -7.09 13.04
N GLN A 123 15.67 -7.78 11.89
CA GLN A 123 14.50 -8.35 11.21
C GLN A 123 13.73 -9.32 12.11
N LYS A 124 14.43 -10.30 12.73
CA LYS A 124 13.81 -11.26 13.66
C LYS A 124 13.14 -10.57 14.85
N ALA A 125 13.76 -9.54 15.39
CA ALA A 125 13.24 -8.79 16.52
C ALA A 125 11.99 -7.99 16.16
N VAL A 126 11.98 -7.28 15.02
CA VAL A 126 10.79 -6.56 14.52
C VAL A 126 9.63 -7.51 14.28
N TYR A 127 9.88 -8.66 13.64
CA TYR A 127 8.86 -9.71 13.49
C TYR A 127 8.33 -10.16 14.86
N SER A 128 9.22 -10.48 15.79
CA SER A 128 8.81 -10.97 17.11
C SER A 128 7.97 -9.91 17.84
N LEU A 129 8.37 -8.65 17.75
CA LEU A 129 7.67 -7.50 18.33
C LEU A 129 6.27 -7.29 17.73
N SER A 130 6.11 -7.43 16.41
CA SER A 130 4.80 -7.26 15.75
C SER A 130 3.79 -8.35 16.11
N TYR A 131 4.26 -9.56 16.43
CA TYR A 131 3.41 -10.69 16.81
C TYR A 131 3.14 -10.78 18.32
N LEU A 132 3.72 -9.90 19.15
CA LEU A 132 3.41 -9.86 20.58
C LEU A 132 1.95 -9.44 20.79
N LYS A 133 1.13 -10.41 21.20
CA LYS A 133 -0.26 -10.17 21.58
C LYS A 133 -0.35 -9.79 23.07
N HIS A 134 -1.35 -8.98 23.42
CA HIS A 134 -1.75 -8.66 24.80
C HIS A 134 -0.77 -7.78 25.60
N LEU A 135 -0.09 -6.83 24.94
CA LEU A 135 0.51 -5.69 25.65
C LEU A 135 -0.59 -4.74 26.13
N LYS A 136 -0.35 -4.02 27.23
CA LYS A 136 -1.29 -3.01 27.72
C LYS A 136 -1.06 -1.67 27.00
N ASP A 137 -2.05 -0.78 26.99
CA ASP A 137 -1.96 0.50 26.26
C ASP A 137 -0.73 1.33 26.61
N TRP A 138 -0.37 1.37 27.90
CA TRP A 138 0.83 2.09 28.33
C TRP A 138 2.14 1.42 27.88
N ASP A 139 2.15 0.08 27.72
CA ASP A 139 3.33 -0.64 27.24
C ASP A 139 3.56 -0.25 25.76
N TYR A 140 2.48 -0.17 24.97
CA TYR A 140 2.54 0.34 23.60
C TYR A 140 3.04 1.77 23.54
N TRP A 141 2.52 2.67 24.39
CA TRP A 141 2.97 4.06 24.44
C TRP A 141 4.44 4.18 24.84
N GLN A 142 4.90 3.40 25.81
CA GLN A 142 6.30 3.42 26.20
C GLN A 142 7.21 2.91 25.09
N ILE A 143 6.80 1.85 24.38
CA ILE A 143 7.53 1.38 23.20
C ILE A 143 7.53 2.45 22.12
N ALA A 144 6.38 3.09 21.85
CA ALA A 144 6.26 4.15 20.86
C ALA A 144 7.20 5.33 21.15
N GLN A 145 7.37 5.70 22.43
CA GLN A 145 8.31 6.74 22.86
C GLN A 145 9.78 6.34 22.69
N MET A 146 10.08 5.04 22.76
CA MET A 146 11.43 4.50 22.63
C MET A 146 11.80 4.13 21.20
N LEU A 147 10.87 4.19 20.24
CA LEU A 147 11.14 3.85 18.84
C LEU A 147 12.05 4.89 18.18
N ASP A 148 12.96 4.39 17.35
CA ASP A 148 13.71 5.20 16.40
C ASP A 148 13.05 5.12 15.01
N ALA A 149 13.33 6.10 14.16
CA ALA A 149 12.69 6.25 12.85
C ALA A 149 12.82 4.99 11.97
N ARG A 150 13.97 4.30 12.02
CA ARG A 150 14.22 3.08 11.24
C ARG A 150 13.35 1.93 11.73
N THR A 151 13.34 1.66 13.04
CA THR A 151 12.51 0.59 13.62
C THR A 151 11.03 0.90 13.46
N ALA A 152 10.62 2.17 13.52
CA ALA A 152 9.24 2.57 13.26
C ALA A 152 8.81 2.22 11.82
N VAL A 153 9.63 2.52 10.80
CA VAL A 153 9.33 2.10 9.41
C VAL A 153 9.29 0.57 9.29
N ALA A 154 10.23 -0.12 9.93
CA ALA A 154 10.28 -1.58 9.95
C ALA A 154 9.01 -2.20 10.50
N LEU A 155 8.50 -1.68 11.62
CA LEU A 155 7.23 -2.09 12.22
C LEU A 155 6.03 -1.70 11.37
N ALA A 156 6.03 -0.50 10.78
CA ALA A 156 4.96 -0.03 9.89
C ALA A 156 4.75 -0.93 8.67
N ARG A 157 5.80 -1.63 8.25
CA ARG A 157 5.75 -2.63 7.17
C ARG A 157 5.40 -4.04 7.64
N MET A 158 5.01 -4.25 8.89
CA MET A 158 4.50 -5.54 9.35
C MET A 158 3.01 -5.71 9.06
N PRO A 159 2.58 -6.94 8.69
CA PRO A 159 1.18 -7.18 8.40
C PRO A 159 0.36 -7.02 9.68
N ASN A 160 -0.76 -6.28 9.60
CA ASN A 160 -1.67 -6.01 10.72
C ASN A 160 -0.95 -5.46 11.96
N VAL A 161 0.06 -4.58 11.77
CA VAL A 161 0.75 -3.93 12.89
C VAL A 161 -0.24 -3.10 13.72
N ASP A 162 -0.14 -3.23 15.03
CA ASP A 162 -0.93 -2.45 15.97
C ASP A 162 -0.54 -0.96 15.89
N LEU A 163 -1.48 -0.10 15.52
CA LEU A 163 -1.23 1.32 15.34
C LEU A 163 -0.83 2.03 16.64
N ARG A 164 -1.05 1.42 17.82
CA ARG A 164 -0.62 1.97 19.12
C ARG A 164 0.90 1.98 19.31
N PHE A 165 1.65 1.26 18.46
CA PHE A 165 3.11 1.38 18.42
C PHE A 165 3.59 2.73 17.89
N PHE A 166 2.74 3.53 17.25
CA PHE A 166 3.13 4.82 16.71
C PHE A 166 2.58 5.96 17.55
N LEU A 167 3.43 6.94 17.85
CA LEU A 167 3.00 8.17 18.49
C LEU A 167 2.04 8.92 17.57
N ARG A 168 1.06 9.58 18.20
CA ARG A 168 0.18 10.49 17.47
C ARG A 168 0.97 11.71 17.01
N PRO A 169 0.59 12.34 15.88
CA PRO A 169 1.26 13.54 15.41
C PRO A 169 1.33 14.63 16.48
N PRO A 170 2.43 15.41 16.52
CA PRO A 170 2.57 16.51 17.48
C PRO A 170 1.44 17.50 17.27
N PHE A 171 0.98 18.14 18.36
CA PHE A 171 -0.14 19.09 18.32
C PHE A 171 -1.47 18.49 17.84
N TRP A 172 -1.73 17.20 18.09
CA TRP A 172 -3.01 16.54 17.76
C TRP A 172 -4.25 17.32 18.26
N ARG A 173 -4.12 18.05 19.37
CA ARG A 173 -5.22 18.83 19.96
C ARG A 173 -5.38 20.24 19.38
N MET A 174 -4.40 20.76 18.64
CA MET A 174 -4.53 22.07 18.01
C MET A 174 -5.32 21.95 16.70
N GLN A 175 -6.40 22.70 16.61
CA GLN A 175 -7.24 22.81 15.41
C GLN A 175 -7.07 24.22 14.83
N HIS A 176 -6.63 24.29 13.59
CA HIS A 176 -6.53 25.55 12.85
C HIS A 176 -7.82 25.80 12.09
N ALA A 177 -8.17 27.08 11.92
CA ALA A 177 -9.28 27.45 11.07
C ALA A 177 -8.95 27.11 9.60
N PRO A 178 -9.93 26.76 8.75
CA PRO A 178 -9.68 26.40 7.35
C PRO A 178 -8.94 27.48 6.55
N TYR A 179 -9.22 28.75 6.85
CA TYR A 179 -8.50 29.90 6.28
C TYR A 179 -6.99 29.84 6.56
N GLU A 180 -6.58 29.53 7.79
CA GLU A 180 -5.17 29.48 8.20
C GLU A 180 -4.42 28.36 7.48
N ILE A 181 -5.07 27.20 7.31
CA ILE A 181 -4.49 26.06 6.60
C ILE A 181 -4.26 26.40 5.12
N ILE A 182 -5.26 27.02 4.47
CA ILE A 182 -5.13 27.44 3.07
C ILE A 182 -4.08 28.55 2.93
N GLU A 183 -3.98 29.46 3.89
CA GLU A 183 -2.95 30.50 3.89
C GLU A 183 -1.54 29.90 4.07
N ASN A 184 -1.37 28.92 4.96
CA ASN A 184 -0.11 28.18 5.11
C ASN A 184 0.25 27.43 3.82
N LEU A 185 -0.73 26.82 3.14
CA LEU A 185 -0.53 26.20 1.83
C LEU A 185 -0.14 27.23 0.76
N ARG A 186 -0.78 28.40 0.75
CA ARG A 186 -0.46 29.50 -0.16
C ARG A 186 0.98 29.99 0.04
N LEU A 187 1.40 30.19 1.29
CA LEU A 187 2.76 30.58 1.63
C LEU A 187 3.76 29.52 1.18
N LEU A 188 3.49 28.23 1.46
CA LEU A 188 4.32 27.13 0.99
C LEU A 188 4.44 27.12 -0.54
N LEU A 189 3.32 27.20 -1.26
CA LEU A 189 3.31 27.26 -2.73
C LEU A 189 4.10 28.47 -3.27
N SER A 190 4.01 29.63 -2.61
CA SER A 190 4.77 30.83 -2.98
C SER A 190 6.27 30.65 -2.77
N GLU A 191 6.69 29.98 -1.70
CA GLU A 191 8.11 29.65 -1.47
C GLU A 191 8.62 28.65 -2.51
N LEU A 192 7.82 27.64 -2.86
CA LEU A 192 8.18 26.67 -3.90
C LEU A 192 8.36 27.33 -5.27
N ASP A 193 7.52 28.31 -5.61
CA ASP A 193 7.62 29.09 -6.84
C ASP A 193 8.94 29.89 -6.90
N LYS A 194 9.33 30.51 -5.77
CA LYS A 194 10.63 31.20 -5.63
C LYS A 194 11.81 30.26 -5.79
N VAL A 195 11.79 29.10 -5.12
CA VAL A 195 12.85 28.08 -5.19
C VAL A 195 13.02 27.57 -6.62
N CYS A 196 11.91 27.45 -7.35
CA CYS A 196 11.91 26.99 -8.74
C CYS A 196 12.32 28.07 -9.75
N ALA A 197 12.51 29.34 -9.36
CA ALA A 197 12.82 30.44 -10.26
C ALA A 197 11.90 30.50 -11.50
N ASN A 198 10.59 30.27 -11.32
CA ASN A 198 9.58 30.16 -12.40
C ASN A 198 9.82 29.04 -13.43
N CYS A 199 10.65 28.03 -13.13
CA CYS A 199 10.80 26.85 -14.00
C CYS A 199 9.50 26.02 -14.08
N HIS A 200 8.50 26.36 -13.26
CA HIS A 200 7.23 25.68 -13.18
C HIS A 200 6.01 26.57 -13.51
N PRO A 201 5.75 26.87 -14.81
CA PRO A 201 4.64 27.71 -15.26
C PRO A 201 3.28 27.39 -14.62
N CYS A 202 3.03 26.11 -14.33
CA CYS A 202 1.76 25.59 -13.83
C CYS A 202 1.51 26.04 -12.37
N LEU A 203 2.57 26.28 -11.60
CA LEU A 203 2.53 26.72 -10.21
C LEU A 203 2.32 28.24 -10.17
N SER A 204 3.10 28.99 -10.96
CA SER A 204 2.96 30.44 -11.07
C SER A 204 1.58 30.83 -11.62
N GLN A 205 1.07 30.13 -12.65
CA GLN A 205 -0.30 30.32 -13.18
C GLN A 205 -1.38 30.01 -12.14
N PHE A 206 -1.20 28.97 -11.34
CA PHE A 206 -2.15 28.63 -10.27
C PHE A 206 -2.18 29.72 -9.18
N LEU A 207 -1.00 30.21 -8.77
CA LEU A 207 -0.87 31.29 -7.79
C LEU A 207 -1.47 32.60 -8.29
N GLU A 208 -1.21 32.98 -9.55
CA GLU A 208 -1.78 34.19 -10.14
C GLU A 208 -3.31 34.10 -10.23
N LYS A 209 -3.84 32.98 -10.74
CA LYS A 209 -5.28 32.77 -10.94
C LYS A 209 -6.07 32.78 -9.63
N ASN A 210 -5.55 32.13 -8.59
CA ASN A 210 -6.29 31.93 -7.33
C ASN A 210 -5.91 32.94 -6.24
N PHE A 211 -4.69 33.49 -6.25
CA PHE A 211 -4.17 34.32 -5.16
C PHE A 211 -3.57 35.67 -5.61
N GLY A 212 -3.54 35.98 -6.91
CA GLY A 212 -2.94 37.22 -7.44
C GLY A 212 -3.56 38.52 -6.91
N ASN A 213 -4.81 38.47 -6.43
CA ASN A 213 -5.52 39.67 -5.94
C ASN A 213 -5.39 39.92 -4.42
N THR A 214 -4.76 39.03 -3.66
CA THR A 214 -4.69 39.15 -2.18
C THR A 214 -3.80 40.31 -1.73
N GLN A 215 -2.83 40.75 -2.57
CA GLN A 215 -2.04 41.96 -2.29
C GLN A 215 -2.80 43.28 -2.57
N ARG A 216 -3.79 43.30 -3.47
CA ARG A 216 -4.63 44.49 -3.70
C ARG A 216 -5.70 44.68 -2.63
N GLY A 217 -6.23 43.59 -2.06
CA GLY A 217 -7.25 43.65 -1.01
C GLY A 217 -6.74 44.16 0.34
N ARG A 218 -5.43 44.08 0.62
CA ARG A 218 -4.84 44.62 1.86
C ARG A 218 -4.58 46.14 1.80
N LEU A 219 -4.56 46.72 0.60
CA LEU A 219 -4.42 48.17 0.37
C LEU A 219 -5.78 48.89 0.22
N LEU A 220 -6.89 48.16 0.18
CA LEU A 220 -8.25 48.70 0.01
C LEU A 220 -9.05 48.76 1.33
N PHE A 221 -8.40 48.53 2.47
CA PHE A 221 -9.00 48.87 3.78
C PHE A 221 -8.74 50.32 4.19
N ASP A 222 -8.19 51.14 3.28
CA ASP A 222 -7.98 52.56 3.51
C ASP A 222 -8.26 53.35 2.23
N HIS A 223 -9.53 53.32 1.82
CA HIS A 223 -10.28 54.51 1.38
C HIS A 223 -11.61 54.11 0.73
N ASP A 224 -12.67 54.74 1.23
CA ASP A 224 -13.97 54.87 0.60
C ASP A 224 -13.88 55.30 -0.88
N LEU A 225 -14.97 54.99 -1.61
CA LEU A 225 -15.38 55.46 -2.94
C LEU A 225 -15.01 54.57 -4.13
N THR A 226 -16.00 53.90 -4.72
CA THR A 226 -16.66 54.40 -5.95
C THR A 226 -17.77 53.46 -6.43
N ALA A 227 -18.91 54.08 -6.76
CA ALA A 227 -20.02 53.49 -7.47
C ALA A 227 -19.64 53.22 -8.94
N GLY A 228 -20.04 52.05 -9.46
CA GLY A 228 -19.94 51.72 -10.89
C GLY A 228 -20.12 50.23 -11.14
N GLY A 229 -21.27 49.84 -11.71
CA GLY A 229 -21.68 48.45 -11.92
C GLY A 229 -20.88 47.68 -12.98
N LEU A 230 -19.64 47.30 -12.64
CA LEU A 230 -18.92 46.19 -13.27
C LEU A 230 -19.02 44.96 -12.35
N PRO A 231 -19.13 43.73 -12.88
CA PRO A 231 -18.97 42.55 -12.04
C PRO A 231 -17.53 42.59 -11.50
N GLY A 232 -17.40 42.88 -10.21
CA GLY A 232 -16.11 42.80 -9.53
C GLY A 232 -15.50 41.40 -9.70
N PRO A 233 -14.17 41.27 -9.68
CA PRO A 233 -13.52 39.96 -9.76
C PRO A 233 -14.07 39.04 -8.66
N PRO A 234 -14.15 37.72 -8.88
CA PRO A 234 -14.74 36.80 -7.92
C PRO A 234 -14.02 36.93 -6.58
N ASN A 235 -14.76 37.21 -5.51
CA ASN A 235 -14.23 37.18 -4.16
C ASN A 235 -13.61 35.79 -3.91
N LEU A 236 -12.35 35.76 -3.47
CA LEU A 236 -11.66 34.53 -3.12
C LEU A 236 -12.45 33.82 -2.02
N LYS A 237 -13.03 32.65 -2.35
CA LYS A 237 -13.73 31.81 -1.39
C LYS A 237 -12.74 30.85 -0.77
N TRP A 238 -12.56 30.96 0.54
CA TRP A 238 -11.73 30.07 1.35
C TRP A 238 -12.50 28.78 1.63
N ASP A 239 -12.68 27.96 0.60
CA ASP A 239 -13.49 26.75 0.64
C ASP A 239 -12.65 25.46 0.50
N HIS A 240 -13.32 24.33 0.69
CA HIS A 240 -12.71 23.01 0.56
C HIS A 240 -12.17 22.75 -0.86
N VAL A 241 -12.78 23.34 -1.89
CA VAL A 241 -12.38 23.18 -3.30
C VAL A 241 -11.04 23.86 -3.54
N LEU A 242 -10.82 25.04 -2.98
CA LEU A 242 -9.53 25.73 -3.02
C LEU A 242 -8.45 24.94 -2.28
N LEU A 243 -8.78 24.37 -1.11
CA LEU A 243 -7.86 23.50 -0.37
C LEU A 243 -7.46 22.27 -1.19
N GLU A 244 -8.43 21.56 -1.78
CA GLU A 244 -8.19 20.42 -2.65
C GLU A 244 -7.30 20.81 -3.85
N SER A 245 -7.58 21.97 -4.47
CA SER A 245 -6.80 22.50 -5.58
C SER A 245 -5.36 22.85 -5.18
N CYS A 246 -5.14 23.36 -3.97
CA CYS A 246 -3.79 23.62 -3.44
C CYS A 246 -3.01 22.31 -3.24
N VAL A 247 -3.64 21.30 -2.63
CA VAL A 247 -3.02 19.97 -2.44
C VAL A 247 -2.75 19.29 -3.78
N GLN A 248 -3.66 19.41 -4.75
CA GLN A 248 -3.46 18.90 -6.11
C GLN A 248 -2.26 19.57 -6.79
N THR A 249 -2.10 20.88 -6.62
CA THR A 249 -0.96 21.64 -7.14
C THR A 249 0.35 21.20 -6.49
N LEU A 250 0.38 21.00 -5.16
CA LEU A 250 1.53 20.44 -4.46
C LEU A 250 1.87 19.02 -4.95
N HIS A 251 0.85 18.17 -5.12
CA HIS A 251 1.04 16.82 -5.64
C HIS A 251 1.63 16.84 -7.05
N HIS A 252 1.12 17.73 -7.91
CA HIS A 252 1.65 17.92 -9.25
C HIS A 252 3.12 18.39 -9.22
N HIS A 253 3.45 19.40 -8.42
CA HIS A 253 4.83 19.84 -8.21
C HIS A 253 5.75 18.70 -7.72
N SER A 254 5.31 17.93 -6.72
CA SER A 254 6.04 16.76 -6.20
C SER A 254 6.25 15.66 -7.25
N SER A 255 5.43 15.63 -8.29
CA SER A 255 5.48 14.61 -9.33
C SER A 255 6.55 14.91 -10.38
N LEU A 256 7.16 16.08 -10.37
CA LEU A 256 8.13 16.52 -11.38
C LEU A 256 9.57 16.39 -10.88
N GLY A 257 10.36 15.59 -11.60
CA GLY A 257 11.79 15.44 -11.36
C GLY A 257 12.15 15.28 -9.88
N GLU A 258 13.08 16.12 -9.43
CA GLU A 258 13.59 16.13 -8.05
C GLU A 258 12.83 17.11 -7.13
N HIS A 259 11.74 17.73 -7.59
CA HIS A 259 11.06 18.82 -6.86
C HIS A 259 10.33 18.37 -5.58
N SER A 260 10.12 17.06 -5.41
CA SER A 260 9.52 16.57 -4.16
C SER A 260 10.35 16.90 -2.91
N LYS A 261 11.68 17.06 -3.03
CA LYS A 261 12.54 17.50 -1.92
C LYS A 261 12.32 18.97 -1.53
N ASP A 262 11.90 19.80 -2.50
CA ASP A 262 11.69 21.23 -2.30
C ASP A 262 10.54 21.47 -1.29
N ILE A 263 9.53 20.59 -1.31
CA ILE A 263 8.42 20.58 -0.33
C ILE A 263 8.94 20.37 1.09
N ALA A 264 9.86 19.42 1.29
CA ALA A 264 10.44 19.17 2.61
C ALA A 264 11.32 20.34 3.06
N ASN A 265 12.19 20.83 2.17
CA ASN A 265 13.10 21.95 2.44
C ASN A 265 12.36 23.25 2.78
N ALA A 266 11.20 23.48 2.18
CA ALA A 266 10.34 24.63 2.47
C ALA A 266 9.49 24.47 3.75
N GLY A 267 9.72 23.42 4.56
CA GLY A 267 8.95 23.17 5.79
C GLY A 267 7.54 22.62 5.56
N GLY A 268 7.26 22.14 4.34
CA GLY A 268 5.91 21.68 3.95
C GLY A 268 5.39 20.48 4.72
N LEU A 269 6.27 19.65 5.33
CA LEU A 269 5.85 18.46 6.09
C LEU A 269 4.91 18.79 7.27
N LYS A 270 5.10 19.96 7.91
CA LYS A 270 4.22 20.44 8.99
C LYS A 270 2.88 20.90 8.44
N VAL A 271 2.89 21.66 7.35
CA VAL A 271 1.67 22.15 6.67
C VAL A 271 0.81 21.00 6.18
N LEU A 272 1.42 19.97 5.57
CA LEU A 272 0.71 18.77 5.12
C LEU A 272 0.07 18.01 6.29
N MET A 273 0.63 18.09 7.50
CA MET A 273 0.09 17.44 8.68
C MET A 273 -1.15 18.19 9.18
N GLU A 274 -1.14 19.51 9.11
CA GLU A 274 -2.33 20.33 9.39
C GLU A 274 -3.47 20.01 8.42
N VAL A 275 -3.16 19.84 7.13
CA VAL A 275 -4.12 19.38 6.11
C VAL A 275 -4.64 17.98 6.43
N GLN A 276 -3.78 17.03 6.78
CA GLN A 276 -4.19 15.66 7.11
C GLN A 276 -5.14 15.62 8.30
N LYS A 277 -4.90 16.44 9.34
CA LYS A 277 -5.77 16.52 10.51
C LYS A 277 -7.13 17.12 10.18
N TYR A 278 -7.16 18.18 9.39
CA TYR A 278 -8.40 18.83 8.98
C TYR A 278 -9.25 17.93 8.06
N CYS A 279 -8.59 17.18 7.17
CA CYS A 279 -9.21 16.32 6.16
C CYS A 279 -9.08 14.82 6.51
N GLU A 280 -9.09 14.41 7.78
CA GLU A 280 -8.81 13.01 8.17
C GLU A 280 -9.75 12.00 7.50
N ASN A 281 -11.01 12.40 7.25
CA ASN A 281 -12.02 11.57 6.60
C ASN A 281 -12.07 11.73 5.07
N ASP A 282 -11.31 12.67 4.48
CA ASP A 282 -11.27 12.84 3.03
C ASP A 282 -10.23 11.90 2.41
N VAL A 283 -10.74 10.87 1.76
CA VAL A 283 -9.92 9.86 1.08
C VAL A 283 -9.19 10.44 -0.13
N ASN A 284 -9.78 11.38 -0.87
CA ASN A 284 -9.14 11.97 -2.06
C ASN A 284 -7.92 12.81 -1.69
N ILE A 285 -8.05 13.65 -0.65
CA ILE A 285 -6.93 14.41 -0.11
C ILE A 285 -5.87 13.46 0.46
N SER A 286 -6.29 12.44 1.22
CA SER A 286 -5.38 11.42 1.74
C SER A 286 -4.61 10.69 0.63
N ILE A 287 -5.24 10.38 -0.51
CA ILE A 287 -4.59 9.80 -1.69
C ILE A 287 -3.53 10.75 -2.24
N MET A 288 -3.83 12.05 -2.37
CA MET A 288 -2.86 13.04 -2.85
C MET A 288 -1.67 13.19 -1.89
N LEU A 289 -1.93 13.25 -0.59
CA LEU A 289 -0.89 13.28 0.44
C LEU A 289 -0.03 12.02 0.39
N ALA A 290 -0.63 10.83 0.33
CA ALA A 290 0.10 9.57 0.22
C ALA A 290 0.98 9.52 -1.04
N LYS A 291 0.51 10.09 -2.16
CA LYS A 291 1.33 10.21 -3.38
C LYS A 291 2.51 11.18 -3.19
N ILE A 292 2.30 12.34 -2.56
CA ILE A 292 3.38 13.28 -2.20
C ILE A 292 4.44 12.56 -1.35
N PHE A 293 4.03 11.90 -0.26
CA PHE A 293 4.94 11.13 0.60
C PHE A 293 5.62 9.97 -0.15
N SER A 294 4.93 9.31 -1.07
CA SER A 294 5.53 8.28 -1.90
C SER A 294 6.63 8.80 -2.82
N ASN A 295 6.57 10.08 -3.23
CA ASN A 295 7.62 10.73 -4.00
C ASN A 295 8.77 11.18 -3.08
N LEU A 296 8.47 11.82 -1.94
CA LEU A 296 9.49 12.20 -0.95
C LEU A 296 10.27 11.00 -0.38
N SER A 297 9.63 9.83 -0.27
CA SER A 297 10.25 8.61 0.27
C SER A 297 11.50 8.13 -0.47
N LEU A 298 11.75 8.65 -1.68
CA LEU A 298 12.98 8.38 -2.41
C LEU A 298 14.22 8.94 -1.69
N TYR A 299 14.05 10.00 -0.90
CA TYR A 299 15.10 10.70 -0.17
C TYR A 299 15.08 10.31 1.31
N ASN A 300 15.99 9.42 1.69
CA ASN A 300 16.07 8.91 3.07
C ASN A 300 16.51 9.98 4.10
N GLU A 301 17.06 11.10 3.66
CA GLU A 301 17.49 12.20 4.54
C GLU A 301 16.34 12.79 5.36
N TYR A 302 15.12 12.83 4.80
CA TYR A 302 13.93 13.33 5.48
C TYR A 302 13.25 12.30 6.40
N LEU A 303 13.78 11.08 6.52
CA LEU A 303 13.15 10.03 7.34
C LEU A 303 12.96 10.48 8.80
N ARG A 304 13.92 11.22 9.37
CA ARG A 304 13.85 11.72 10.74
C ARG A 304 12.72 12.74 10.91
N ASP A 305 12.56 13.64 9.95
CA ASP A 305 11.52 14.68 9.98
C ASP A 305 10.12 14.09 9.75
N ILE A 306 10.01 13.13 8.82
CA ILE A 306 8.79 12.34 8.60
C ILE A 306 8.40 11.60 9.90
N TYR A 307 9.38 11.01 10.58
CA TYR A 307 9.15 10.30 11.83
C TYR A 307 8.74 11.23 12.98
N SER A 308 9.47 12.32 13.22
CA SER A 308 9.23 13.25 14.33
C SER A 308 7.85 13.92 14.25
N LEU A 309 7.34 14.14 13.03
CA LEU A 309 6.00 14.67 12.79
C LEU A 309 4.89 13.62 12.86
N GLY A 310 5.20 12.34 13.09
CA GLY A 310 4.21 11.26 13.24
C GLY A 310 3.66 10.69 11.93
N TRP A 311 4.27 10.99 10.78
CA TRP A 311 3.79 10.51 9.48
C TRP A 311 3.91 8.99 9.32
N ILE A 312 4.86 8.33 9.99
CA ILE A 312 5.03 6.88 9.88
C ILE A 312 3.78 6.12 10.36
N GLY A 313 3.15 6.57 11.46
CA GLY A 313 1.90 5.98 11.94
C GLY A 313 0.73 6.21 10.97
N ILE A 314 0.66 7.38 10.34
CA ILE A 314 -0.35 7.70 9.32
C ILE A 314 -0.17 6.82 8.08
N LEU A 315 1.07 6.70 7.59
CA LEU A 315 1.40 5.83 6.45
C LEU A 315 1.12 4.35 6.77
N ALA A 316 1.41 3.89 7.99
CA ALA A 316 1.09 2.54 8.43
C ALA A 316 -0.43 2.27 8.40
N ARG A 317 -1.22 3.24 8.88
CA ARG A 317 -2.69 3.19 8.82
C ARG A 317 -3.21 3.21 7.39
N TRP A 318 -2.69 4.09 6.54
CA TRP A 318 -3.09 4.18 5.13
C TRP A 318 -2.71 2.93 4.33
N ALA A 319 -1.56 2.30 4.63
CA ALA A 319 -1.16 1.03 4.02
C ALA A 319 -2.10 -0.13 4.35
N GLN A 320 -2.87 -0.05 5.43
CA GLN A 320 -3.91 -1.04 5.81
C GLN A 320 -5.31 -0.65 5.32
N HIS A 321 -5.45 0.45 4.57
CA HIS A 321 -6.75 0.93 4.09
C HIS A 321 -7.30 0.04 2.95
N THR A 322 -8.62 -0.09 2.88
CA THR A 322 -9.33 -0.92 1.88
C THR A 322 -9.18 -0.38 0.45
N ASP A 323 -9.12 0.94 0.29
CA ASP A 323 -8.87 1.58 -1.01
C ASP A 323 -7.39 1.46 -1.42
N ILE A 324 -7.14 0.65 -2.45
CA ILE A 324 -5.81 0.42 -3.03
C ILE A 324 -5.15 1.71 -3.54
N ARG A 325 -5.93 2.71 -3.95
CA ARG A 325 -5.40 4.00 -4.42
C ARG A 325 -4.72 4.79 -3.31
N LEU A 326 -5.07 4.51 -2.05
CA LEU A 326 -4.45 5.07 -0.86
C LEU A 326 -3.37 4.14 -0.30
N SER A 327 -3.67 2.84 -0.18
CA SER A 327 -2.74 1.89 0.43
C SER A 327 -1.51 1.60 -0.42
N ALA A 328 -1.61 1.59 -1.76
CA ALA A 328 -0.45 1.35 -2.62
C ALA A 328 0.58 2.50 -2.60
N PRO A 329 0.22 3.81 -2.70
CA PRO A 329 1.19 4.89 -2.48
C PRO A 329 1.78 4.89 -1.07
N ALA A 330 0.99 4.61 -0.03
CA ALA A 330 1.48 4.54 1.35
C ALA A 330 2.46 3.37 1.53
N GLY A 331 2.12 2.19 1.01
CA GLY A 331 2.99 1.01 1.00
C GLY A 331 4.29 1.26 0.23
N ARG A 332 4.21 1.94 -0.93
CA ARG A 332 5.40 2.40 -1.68
C ARG A 332 6.27 3.34 -0.85
N ALA A 333 5.67 4.30 -0.15
CA ALA A 333 6.40 5.24 0.70
C ALA A 333 7.15 4.49 1.81
N LEU A 334 6.48 3.60 2.52
CA LEU A 334 7.09 2.78 3.57
C LEU A 334 8.20 1.86 3.00
N ALA A 335 7.95 1.21 1.86
CA ALA A 335 8.93 0.31 1.23
C ALA A 335 10.20 1.05 0.79
N ASN A 336 10.07 2.30 0.34
CA ASN A 336 11.21 3.15 0.03
C ASN A 336 11.93 3.61 1.30
N LEU A 337 11.22 4.02 2.35
CA LEU A 337 11.83 4.46 3.61
C LEU A 337 12.51 3.30 4.39
N ASP A 338 12.20 2.06 4.05
CA ASP A 338 12.76 0.87 4.70
C ASP A 338 14.20 0.59 4.27
N ALA A 339 15.13 1.04 5.10
CA ALA A 339 16.56 0.87 4.89
C ALA A 339 17.10 -0.56 5.09
N ASP A 340 16.34 -1.49 5.68
CA ASP A 340 16.84 -2.85 5.97
C ASP A 340 16.53 -3.86 4.86
N GLU A 341 15.33 -3.80 4.28
CA GLU A 341 14.91 -4.78 3.26
C GLU A 341 15.31 -4.36 1.84
N ASN A 342 15.28 -3.05 1.56
CA ASN A 342 15.38 -2.51 0.19
C ASN A 342 16.65 -1.67 -0.04
N VAL A 343 17.78 -2.05 0.57
CA VAL A 343 19.05 -1.29 0.53
C VAL A 343 19.43 -0.78 -0.87
N ASN A 344 19.18 -1.59 -1.91
CA ASN A 344 19.57 -1.29 -3.30
C ASN A 344 18.39 -1.20 -4.27
N GLN A 345 17.16 -1.01 -3.77
CA GLN A 345 15.94 -0.98 -4.59
C GLN A 345 15.05 0.16 -4.13
N LYS A 346 14.69 1.04 -5.05
CA LYS A 346 13.74 2.12 -4.79
C LYS A 346 12.67 2.07 -5.85
N TYR A 347 11.46 2.46 -5.49
CA TYR A 347 10.30 2.50 -6.36
C TYR A 347 10.06 3.96 -6.77
N PRO A 348 10.50 4.40 -7.97
CA PRO A 348 10.34 5.77 -8.43
C PRO A 348 8.88 6.09 -8.75
N ARG A 349 8.59 7.35 -9.11
CA ARG A 349 7.21 7.79 -9.37
C ARG A 349 6.53 6.82 -10.35
N ARG A 350 5.28 6.46 -10.03
CA ARG A 350 4.42 5.63 -10.86
C ARG A 350 4.83 4.15 -11.00
N ILE A 351 5.83 3.70 -10.24
CA ILE A 351 6.12 2.28 -10.04
C ILE A 351 5.56 1.88 -8.67
N TYR A 352 4.53 1.05 -8.66
CA TYR A 352 3.86 0.58 -7.45
C TYR A 352 4.32 -0.84 -7.12
N LEU A 353 4.78 -1.05 -5.89
CA LEU A 353 4.96 -2.38 -5.32
C LEU A 353 3.58 -2.89 -4.89
N LEU A 354 3.03 -3.87 -5.60
CA LEU A 354 1.74 -4.49 -5.27
C LEU A 354 1.92 -5.71 -4.36
N HIS A 355 3.04 -6.41 -4.50
CA HIS A 355 3.41 -7.51 -3.60
C HIS A 355 4.93 -7.70 -3.59
N PRO A 356 5.58 -7.96 -2.43
CA PRO A 356 5.02 -7.93 -1.07
C PRO A 356 4.89 -6.50 -0.53
N LEU A 357 3.71 -6.14 -0.03
CA LEU A 357 3.48 -4.84 0.65
C LEU A 357 4.19 -4.78 2.00
N HIS A 358 4.19 -5.91 2.71
CA HIS A 358 4.79 -6.08 4.03
C HIS A 358 6.14 -6.78 3.93
N ARG A 359 6.98 -6.68 4.97
CA ARG A 359 8.21 -7.49 5.01
C ARG A 359 7.82 -8.96 5.06
N THR A 360 8.48 -9.80 4.26
CA THR A 360 8.22 -11.26 4.24
C THR A 360 9.49 -12.05 4.53
N ARG A 361 9.34 -13.22 5.17
CA ARG A 361 10.46 -14.16 5.40
C ARG A 361 10.87 -14.88 4.11
N SER A 362 9.95 -14.99 3.15
CA SER A 362 10.17 -15.68 1.87
C SER A 362 10.90 -14.77 0.90
N SER A 363 12.00 -15.26 0.32
CA SER A 363 12.69 -14.55 -0.76
C SER A 363 11.82 -14.51 -2.03
N THR A 364 11.74 -13.35 -2.67
CA THR A 364 11.09 -13.19 -3.97
C THR A 364 11.92 -13.85 -5.07
N LYS A 365 11.30 -14.78 -5.80
CA LYS A 365 11.95 -15.61 -6.83
C LYS A 365 11.77 -15.09 -8.26
N LEU A 366 10.66 -14.40 -8.52
CA LEU A 366 10.27 -13.94 -9.86
C LEU A 366 9.49 -12.63 -9.76
N ASP A 367 9.71 -11.75 -10.72
CA ASP A 367 8.98 -10.49 -10.88
C ASP A 367 7.84 -10.66 -11.89
N VAL A 368 6.66 -10.14 -11.58
CA VAL A 368 5.56 -9.98 -12.53
C VAL A 368 5.26 -8.49 -12.66
N VAL A 369 5.45 -7.94 -13.85
CA VAL A 369 5.35 -6.50 -14.11
C VAL A 369 4.14 -6.21 -14.99
N PHE A 370 3.19 -5.47 -14.43
CA PHE A 370 1.93 -5.09 -15.06
C PHE A 370 2.00 -3.69 -15.68
N ILE A 371 1.78 -3.59 -17.00
CA ILE A 371 1.79 -2.33 -17.74
C ILE A 371 0.49 -2.13 -18.51
N HIS A 372 -0.27 -1.09 -18.13
CA HIS A 372 -1.60 -0.82 -18.69
C HIS A 372 -1.56 -0.21 -20.10
N GLY A 373 -2.73 -0.05 -20.74
CA GLY A 373 -2.91 0.62 -22.03
C GLY A 373 -3.24 2.11 -21.94
N LEU A 374 -3.62 2.72 -23.07
CA LEU A 374 -4.08 4.13 -23.11
C LEU A 374 -5.33 4.37 -22.26
N LEU A 375 -5.42 5.52 -21.57
CA LEU A 375 -6.44 5.84 -20.56
C LEU A 375 -6.55 4.86 -19.39
N GLY A 376 -5.63 3.91 -19.32
CA GLY A 376 -5.57 2.96 -18.23
C GLY A 376 -4.92 3.57 -16.98
N GLY A 377 -4.79 2.70 -16.00
CA GLY A 377 -4.03 2.91 -14.79
C GLY A 377 -3.97 1.58 -14.06
N VAL A 378 -2.95 1.37 -13.23
CA VAL A 378 -2.77 0.10 -12.50
C VAL A 378 -4.06 -0.35 -11.80
N PHE A 379 -4.75 0.57 -11.13
CA PHE A 379 -5.99 0.29 -10.37
C PHE A 379 -7.28 0.38 -11.21
N VAL A 380 -7.18 0.70 -12.51
CA VAL A 380 -8.34 0.82 -13.42
C VAL A 380 -8.38 -0.35 -14.41
N THR A 381 -7.20 -0.73 -14.91
CA THR A 381 -7.01 -1.80 -15.89
C THR A 381 -7.03 -3.18 -15.22
N TRP A 382 -6.32 -3.33 -14.10
CA TRP A 382 -6.09 -4.63 -13.46
C TRP A 382 -7.06 -4.90 -12.30
N ARG A 383 -8.35 -4.66 -12.51
CA ARG A 383 -9.41 -4.88 -11.52
C ARG A 383 -10.38 -5.97 -11.98
N GLN A 384 -11.24 -6.44 -11.08
CA GLN A 384 -12.29 -7.40 -11.46
C GLN A 384 -13.28 -6.77 -12.46
N ARG A 385 -13.87 -7.60 -13.33
CA ARG A 385 -14.84 -7.17 -14.35
C ARG A 385 -16.15 -6.68 -13.73
N ASP A 386 -16.78 -5.66 -14.28
CA ASP A 386 -18.06 -5.11 -13.79
C ASP A 386 -19.23 -6.07 -14.01
N SER A 387 -20.14 -6.20 -13.04
CA SER A 387 -21.22 -7.18 -13.07
C SER A 387 -22.20 -6.96 -14.23
N ASP A 388 -22.44 -5.72 -14.65
CA ASP A 388 -23.34 -5.37 -15.76
C ASP A 388 -22.89 -5.98 -17.10
N SER A 389 -21.59 -6.30 -17.23
CA SER A 389 -21.03 -6.95 -18.43
C SER A 389 -21.22 -8.46 -18.49
N LEU A 390 -21.73 -9.09 -17.41
CA LEU A 390 -22.07 -10.51 -17.34
C LEU A 390 -23.44 -10.84 -17.98
N THR A 391 -24.25 -9.82 -18.29
CA THR A 391 -25.64 -9.96 -18.79
C THR A 391 -25.76 -10.38 -20.27
N SER A 392 -24.70 -10.90 -20.88
CA SER A 392 -24.72 -11.35 -22.28
C SER A 392 -24.03 -12.70 -22.42
N GLY A 393 -24.66 -13.76 -21.91
CA GLY A 393 -24.40 -15.12 -22.38
C GLY A 393 -24.27 -16.25 -21.36
N GLN A 394 -24.58 -16.06 -20.07
CA GLN A 394 -24.82 -17.23 -19.21
C GLN A 394 -26.31 -17.59 -19.23
N PRO A 395 -26.68 -18.87 -19.41
CA PRO A 395 -28.02 -19.31 -19.05
C PRO A 395 -28.17 -19.01 -17.56
N GLU A 396 -29.33 -18.48 -17.17
CA GLU A 396 -29.74 -18.36 -15.78
C GLU A 396 -29.26 -19.61 -15.03
N SER A 397 -28.42 -19.40 -14.00
CA SER A 397 -28.06 -20.46 -13.08
C SER A 397 -29.36 -21.15 -12.68
N SER A 398 -29.47 -22.40 -13.10
CA SER A 398 -30.52 -23.36 -12.78
C SER A 398 -31.41 -22.89 -11.64
N SER A 399 -32.66 -22.56 -11.99
CA SER A 399 -33.79 -22.72 -11.07
C SER A 399 -33.60 -24.01 -10.28
N LEU A 400 -33.85 -23.92 -8.97
CA LEU A 400 -33.78 -25.07 -8.07
C LEU A 400 -34.41 -26.31 -8.71
N PRO A 401 -33.83 -27.51 -8.52
CA PRO A 401 -34.52 -28.73 -8.91
C PRO A 401 -35.90 -28.73 -8.26
N SER A 402 -36.94 -28.88 -9.10
CA SER A 402 -38.37 -28.78 -8.78
C SER A 402 -38.85 -29.67 -7.62
N GLY A 403 -37.98 -30.54 -7.10
CA GLY A 403 -38.22 -31.30 -5.87
C GLY A 403 -38.09 -30.50 -4.57
N LEU A 404 -37.35 -29.39 -4.53
CA LEU A 404 -37.15 -28.59 -3.30
C LEU A 404 -38.24 -27.53 -3.10
N GLU A 405 -38.84 -27.02 -4.18
CA GLU A 405 -40.01 -26.11 -4.10
C GLU A 405 -41.19 -26.76 -3.38
N SER A 406 -41.34 -28.09 -3.49
CA SER A 406 -42.38 -28.84 -2.79
C SER A 406 -42.16 -28.95 -1.27
N MET A 407 -40.95 -28.70 -0.75
CA MET A 407 -40.70 -28.66 0.70
C MET A 407 -40.77 -27.23 1.28
N VAL A 408 -40.65 -26.21 0.42
CA VAL A 408 -40.53 -24.80 0.84
C VAL A 408 -41.90 -24.14 1.10
N SER A 409 -43.02 -24.71 0.62
CA SER A 409 -44.35 -24.10 0.81
C SER A 409 -45.05 -24.42 2.15
N MET A 410 -44.39 -25.09 3.10
CA MET A 410 -45.04 -25.63 4.31
C MET A 410 -44.47 -25.17 5.66
N SER A 411 -43.74 -24.05 5.74
CA SER A 411 -43.26 -23.54 7.04
C SER A 411 -43.26 -22.02 7.12
N GLY A 412 -43.85 -21.48 8.19
CA GLY A 412 -43.93 -20.03 8.47
C GLY A 412 -42.56 -19.35 8.59
N GLU A 413 -42.58 -18.03 8.49
CA GLU A 413 -41.53 -17.08 8.09
C GLU A 413 -40.22 -17.02 8.92
N GLN A 414 -39.66 -18.12 9.45
CA GLN A 414 -38.37 -18.05 10.16
C GLN A 414 -37.40 -19.28 10.14
N PRO A 415 -37.56 -20.34 9.31
CA PRO A 415 -36.47 -21.27 9.02
C PRO A 415 -36.01 -21.26 7.56
N GLN A 416 -36.43 -20.29 6.73
CA GLN A 416 -36.09 -20.29 5.30
C GLN A 416 -34.62 -19.98 5.01
N GLU A 417 -34.02 -19.01 5.72
CA GLU A 417 -32.59 -18.71 5.57
C GLU A 417 -31.72 -19.84 6.10
N PHE A 418 -32.04 -20.38 7.28
CA PHE A 418 -31.31 -21.52 7.85
C PHE A 418 -31.35 -22.77 6.96
N LEU A 419 -32.51 -23.12 6.41
CA LEU A 419 -32.63 -24.27 5.51
C LEU A 419 -31.90 -24.04 4.19
N ARG A 420 -31.88 -22.79 3.69
CA ARG A 420 -31.12 -22.42 2.50
C ARG A 420 -29.61 -22.52 2.74
N ASP A 421 -29.14 -22.02 3.87
CA ASP A 421 -27.73 -22.11 4.29
C ASP A 421 -27.33 -23.58 4.48
N LEU A 422 -28.18 -24.39 5.12
CA LEU A 422 -27.92 -25.81 5.31
C LEU A 422 -27.91 -26.58 3.98
N ALA A 423 -28.86 -26.30 3.08
CA ALA A 423 -28.88 -26.90 1.74
C ALA A 423 -27.62 -26.52 0.94
N HIS A 424 -27.20 -25.26 1.03
CA HIS A 424 -25.97 -24.77 0.40
C HIS A 424 -24.72 -25.43 0.99
N ASP A 425 -24.63 -25.57 2.32
CA ASP A 425 -23.52 -26.25 2.99
C ASP A 425 -23.45 -27.74 2.60
N LEU A 426 -24.61 -28.39 2.45
CA LEU A 426 -24.70 -29.77 1.96
C LEU A 426 -24.23 -29.86 0.51
N GLU A 427 -24.68 -28.98 -0.39
CA GLU A 427 -24.20 -28.91 -1.77
C GLU A 427 -22.68 -28.71 -1.85
N ILE A 428 -22.12 -27.79 -1.07
CA ILE A 428 -20.67 -27.57 -0.99
C ILE A 428 -19.97 -28.83 -0.49
N SER A 429 -20.51 -29.50 0.53
CA SER A 429 -19.94 -30.73 1.09
C SER A 429 -19.99 -31.88 0.09
N GLU A 430 -21.09 -32.05 -0.65
CA GLU A 430 -21.21 -33.03 -1.72
C GLU A 430 -20.26 -32.73 -2.87
N TRP A 431 -20.20 -31.47 -3.32
CA TRP A 431 -19.28 -31.03 -4.37
C TRP A 431 -17.82 -31.24 -3.98
N LYS A 432 -17.45 -31.05 -2.72
CA LYS A 432 -16.11 -31.40 -2.22
C LYS A 432 -15.79 -32.89 -2.28
N ARG A 433 -16.81 -33.76 -2.22
CA ARG A 433 -16.62 -35.23 -2.31
C ARG A 433 -16.50 -35.69 -3.75
N VAL A 434 -17.32 -35.18 -4.66
CA VAL A 434 -17.39 -35.67 -6.06
C VAL A 434 -16.70 -34.76 -7.07
N GLY A 435 -16.35 -33.53 -6.70
CA GLY A 435 -15.80 -32.51 -7.62
C GLY A 435 -14.51 -32.92 -8.31
N HIS A 436 -13.71 -33.79 -7.69
CA HIS A 436 -12.50 -34.34 -8.28
C HIS A 436 -12.74 -35.22 -9.52
N ASP A 437 -13.96 -35.75 -9.67
CA ASP A 437 -14.39 -36.60 -10.80
C ASP A 437 -14.85 -35.78 -12.02
N PHE A 438 -15.02 -34.46 -11.87
CA PHE A 438 -15.51 -33.58 -12.92
C PHE A 438 -14.44 -32.58 -13.38
N GLU A 439 -14.38 -32.37 -14.70
CA GLU A 439 -13.67 -31.24 -15.29
C GLU A 439 -14.66 -30.11 -15.59
N VAL A 440 -14.35 -28.91 -15.09
CA VAL A 440 -15.14 -27.70 -15.30
C VAL A 440 -14.43 -26.79 -16.28
N ILE A 441 -15.18 -26.35 -17.30
CA ILE A 441 -14.73 -25.41 -18.31
C ILE A 441 -14.54 -24.04 -17.67
N LEU A 442 -13.38 -23.43 -17.91
CA LEU A 442 -13.05 -22.11 -17.37
C LEU A 442 -13.88 -21.00 -18.02
N ASP A 443 -14.18 -19.96 -17.25
CA ASP A 443 -14.82 -18.74 -17.78
C ASP A 443 -13.92 -18.05 -18.81
N ASP A 444 -14.47 -17.17 -19.65
CA ASP A 444 -13.71 -16.50 -20.73
C ASP A 444 -13.04 -17.47 -21.72
N PHE A 445 -13.68 -18.62 -21.95
CA PHE A 445 -13.18 -19.66 -22.84
C PHE A 445 -12.84 -19.09 -24.24
N PRO A 446 -11.65 -19.38 -24.81
CA PRO A 446 -11.24 -18.90 -26.11
C PRO A 446 -12.18 -19.39 -27.23
N LYS A 447 -12.61 -18.48 -28.11
CA LYS A 447 -13.37 -18.82 -29.32
C LYS A 447 -12.52 -19.52 -30.36
N ASN A 448 -11.30 -19.03 -30.58
CA ASN A 448 -10.34 -19.56 -31.53
C ASN A 448 -8.95 -19.59 -30.90
N THR A 449 -8.15 -20.57 -31.27
CA THR A 449 -6.75 -20.70 -30.84
C THR A 449 -5.88 -21.18 -32.00
N LYS A 450 -4.57 -20.88 -31.93
CA LYS A 450 -3.59 -21.48 -32.85
C LYS A 450 -3.19 -22.88 -32.38
N ARG A 451 -2.62 -23.69 -33.28
CA ARG A 451 -2.13 -25.06 -32.96
C ARG A 451 -1.10 -25.12 -31.82
N GLN A 452 -0.36 -24.03 -31.61
CA GLN A 452 0.66 -23.91 -30.56
C GLN A 452 0.07 -23.58 -29.18
N ALA A 453 -1.25 -23.34 -29.09
CA ALA A 453 -1.92 -23.00 -27.84
C ALA A 453 -2.14 -24.24 -26.96
N HIS A 454 -1.82 -24.08 -25.68
CA HIS A 454 -1.96 -25.08 -24.65
C HIS A 454 -2.87 -24.56 -23.53
N GLY A 455 -3.39 -25.47 -22.70
CA GLY A 455 -4.26 -25.12 -21.58
C GLY A 455 -3.56 -24.29 -20.48
N PRO A 456 -4.21 -24.17 -19.30
CA PRO A 456 -5.41 -24.90 -18.89
C PRO A 456 -6.69 -24.33 -19.55
N PHE A 457 -7.53 -25.19 -20.11
CA PHE A 457 -8.86 -24.82 -20.63
C PHE A 457 -9.99 -25.24 -19.66
N THR A 458 -9.71 -26.24 -18.84
CA THR A 458 -10.55 -26.78 -17.78
C THR A 458 -9.78 -26.77 -16.46
N CYS A 459 -10.50 -26.87 -15.35
CA CYS A 459 -9.98 -27.14 -14.02
C CYS A 459 -10.78 -28.28 -13.39
N LYS A 460 -10.24 -28.95 -12.37
CA LYS A 460 -11.00 -29.96 -11.65
C LYS A 460 -12.07 -29.30 -10.79
N GLY A 461 -13.19 -29.98 -10.56
CA GLY A 461 -14.28 -29.45 -9.76
C GLY A 461 -13.91 -29.14 -8.30
N ASP A 462 -12.86 -29.77 -7.78
CA ASP A 462 -12.31 -29.54 -6.44
C ASP A 462 -11.10 -28.57 -6.42
N ASP A 463 -10.73 -27.97 -7.56
CA ASP A 463 -9.61 -27.03 -7.61
C ASP A 463 -9.84 -25.79 -6.75
N VAL A 464 -8.76 -25.17 -6.27
CA VAL A 464 -8.80 -23.99 -5.38
C VAL A 464 -9.60 -22.84 -6.00
N CYS A 465 -9.51 -22.64 -7.32
CA CYS A 465 -10.28 -21.62 -8.03
C CYS A 465 -11.80 -21.87 -8.02
N MET A 466 -12.23 -23.13 -7.86
CA MET A 466 -13.64 -23.50 -7.71
C MET A 466 -14.19 -23.07 -6.36
N ALA A 467 -13.45 -23.32 -5.29
CA ALA A 467 -13.83 -22.97 -3.93
C ALA A 467 -13.84 -21.46 -3.67
N GLN A 468 -13.02 -20.70 -4.40
CA GLN A 468 -12.90 -19.25 -4.24
C GLN A 468 -13.91 -18.44 -5.07
N GLU A 469 -14.67 -19.07 -5.98
CA GLU A 469 -15.61 -18.36 -6.86
C GLU A 469 -16.64 -17.56 -6.05
N GLU A 470 -17.26 -18.17 -5.05
CA GLU A 470 -18.28 -17.51 -4.23
C GLU A 470 -17.68 -16.34 -3.43
N GLN A 471 -16.45 -16.53 -2.92
CA GLN A 471 -15.74 -15.46 -2.25
C GLN A 471 -15.43 -14.29 -3.20
N ASP A 472 -15.08 -14.57 -4.45
CA ASP A 472 -14.82 -13.54 -5.47
C ASP A 472 -16.11 -12.81 -5.91
N ARG A 473 -17.28 -13.47 -5.80
CA ARG A 473 -18.60 -12.85 -6.04
C ARG A 473 -18.97 -11.89 -4.92
N ILE A 474 -18.72 -12.27 -3.66
CA ILE A 474 -19.01 -11.45 -2.47
C ILE A 474 -17.98 -10.32 -2.31
N HIS A 475 -16.69 -10.62 -2.45
CA HIS A 475 -15.58 -9.70 -2.19
C HIS A 475 -14.90 -9.29 -3.49
N ARG A 476 -15.39 -8.19 -4.06
CA ARG A 476 -14.85 -7.65 -5.31
C ARG A 476 -13.45 -7.06 -5.13
N THR A 477 -12.49 -7.50 -5.94
CA THR A 477 -11.14 -6.93 -5.94
C THR A 477 -11.03 -5.66 -6.81
N GLN A 478 -10.37 -4.63 -6.26
CA GLN A 478 -9.99 -3.41 -6.99
C GLN A 478 -8.63 -3.54 -7.70
N CYS A 479 -7.85 -4.57 -7.38
CA CYS A 479 -6.57 -4.85 -8.01
C CYS A 479 -6.24 -6.35 -7.93
N TRP A 480 -6.72 -7.14 -8.90
CA TRP A 480 -6.56 -8.59 -8.86
C TRP A 480 -5.08 -9.06 -8.83
N PRO A 481 -4.10 -8.34 -9.42
CA PRO A 481 -2.69 -8.71 -9.27
C PRO A 481 -2.17 -8.55 -7.83
N CYS A 482 -2.78 -7.68 -7.03
CA CYS A 482 -2.46 -7.47 -5.62
C CYS A 482 -3.16 -8.51 -4.73
N ASP A 483 -4.43 -8.82 -5.02
CA ASP A 483 -5.26 -9.62 -4.12
C ASP A 483 -5.20 -11.12 -4.43
N TRP A 484 -5.24 -11.49 -5.72
CA TRP A 484 -5.36 -12.88 -6.14
C TRP A 484 -3.99 -13.55 -6.34
N LEU A 485 -3.08 -12.94 -7.10
CA LEU A 485 -1.79 -13.56 -7.43
C LEU A 485 -0.94 -13.93 -6.20
N PRO A 486 -0.82 -13.09 -5.16
CA PRO A 486 -0.03 -13.46 -3.98
C PRO A 486 -0.62 -14.63 -3.19
N SER A 487 -1.94 -14.81 -3.26
CA SER A 487 -2.63 -15.95 -2.63
C SER A 487 -2.28 -17.25 -3.33
N ASP A 488 -2.25 -17.24 -4.67
CA ASP A 488 -1.98 -18.44 -5.48
C ASP A 488 -0.47 -18.73 -5.63
N VAL A 489 0.36 -17.68 -5.59
CA VAL A 489 1.80 -17.74 -5.79
C VAL A 489 2.53 -16.75 -4.86
N PRO A 490 2.79 -17.12 -3.60
CA PRO A 490 3.32 -16.19 -2.59
C PRO A 490 4.74 -15.67 -2.84
N SER A 491 5.57 -16.43 -3.57
CA SER A 491 7.00 -16.11 -3.78
C SER A 491 7.29 -15.07 -4.89
N LEU A 492 6.27 -14.33 -5.31
CA LEU A 492 6.37 -13.31 -6.36
C LEU A 492 6.76 -11.95 -5.80
N ARG A 493 7.32 -11.11 -6.67
CA ARG A 493 7.23 -9.67 -6.55
C ARG A 493 6.33 -9.17 -7.68
N VAL A 494 5.26 -8.45 -7.34
CA VAL A 494 4.32 -7.92 -8.32
C VAL A 494 4.46 -6.40 -8.37
N LEU A 495 4.71 -5.87 -9.56
CA LEU A 495 4.87 -4.44 -9.81
C LEU A 495 3.77 -3.95 -10.75
N GLY A 496 3.13 -2.84 -10.40
CA GLY A 496 2.23 -2.10 -11.27
C GLY A 496 2.90 -0.85 -11.80
N VAL A 497 2.84 -0.61 -13.11
CA VAL A 497 3.51 0.52 -13.76
C VAL A 497 2.49 1.46 -14.40
N ASN A 498 2.48 2.71 -13.93
CA ASN A 498 1.79 3.81 -14.58
C ASN A 498 2.77 4.64 -15.42
N TYR A 499 2.30 5.21 -16.53
CA TYR A 499 3.08 6.10 -17.38
C TYR A 499 2.19 7.21 -17.96
N ASN A 500 2.80 8.24 -18.55
CA ASN A 500 2.05 9.35 -19.14
C ASN A 500 1.29 8.88 -20.38
N THR A 501 -0.04 8.86 -20.31
CA THR A 501 -0.93 8.63 -21.46
C THR A 501 -1.99 9.72 -21.49
N ASN A 502 -1.91 10.64 -22.44
CA ASN A 502 -2.98 11.63 -22.64
C ASN A 502 -3.74 11.26 -23.91
N LEU A 503 -5.08 11.13 -23.84
CA LEU A 503 -5.89 10.95 -25.06
C LEU A 503 -6.60 12.22 -25.54
N SER A 504 -6.65 13.26 -24.71
CA SER A 504 -7.24 14.56 -25.08
C SER A 504 -6.16 15.64 -25.14
N MET A 505 -6.07 16.31 -26.30
CA MET A 505 -5.30 17.57 -26.45
C MET A 505 -5.92 18.74 -25.67
N TRP A 506 -7.08 18.55 -25.04
CA TRP A 506 -7.93 19.64 -24.57
C TRP A 506 -7.62 20.12 -23.15
N LEU A 507 -6.88 19.35 -22.33
CA LEU A 507 -6.32 19.85 -21.06
C LEU A 507 -5.02 19.10 -20.67
N PRO A 508 -3.84 19.47 -21.22
CA PRO A 508 -2.62 19.31 -20.44
C PRO A 508 -2.74 20.24 -19.23
N LEU A 509 -2.91 19.68 -18.02
CA LEU A 509 -2.92 20.45 -16.76
C LEU A 509 -1.59 21.20 -16.52
N CYS A 510 -0.51 20.84 -17.23
CA CYS A 510 0.77 21.52 -17.13
C CYS A 510 1.52 21.62 -18.48
N PRO A 511 1.89 22.83 -18.93
CA PRO A 511 2.77 23.05 -20.09
C PRO A 511 4.09 22.26 -20.10
N ILE A 512 4.62 21.90 -18.92
CA ILE A 512 5.90 21.21 -18.76
C ILE A 512 5.77 19.69 -18.99
N GLU A 513 4.70 19.07 -18.48
CA GLU A 513 4.36 17.67 -18.82
C GLU A 513 3.80 17.54 -20.25
N GLY A 514 3.43 18.68 -20.87
CA GLY A 514 2.88 18.78 -22.23
C GLY A 514 3.87 18.57 -23.37
N ILE A 515 5.15 18.29 -23.09
CA ILE A 515 6.06 17.84 -24.15
C ILE A 515 5.68 16.39 -24.47
N LYS A 516 4.99 16.25 -25.60
CA LYS A 516 4.60 15.04 -26.32
C LYS A 516 5.63 13.90 -26.17
N ALA A 517 5.56 13.15 -25.08
CA ALA A 517 6.51 12.07 -24.83
C ALA A 517 6.26 10.94 -25.83
N THR A 518 7.16 10.78 -26.79
CA THR A 518 7.12 9.71 -27.79
C THR A 518 7.18 8.33 -27.12
N LEU A 519 6.79 7.27 -27.83
CA LEU A 519 7.00 5.88 -27.37
C LEU A 519 8.46 5.64 -26.92
N ASN A 520 9.43 6.27 -27.58
CA ASN A 520 10.86 6.17 -27.26
C ASN A 520 11.22 6.84 -25.93
N GLU A 521 10.72 8.04 -25.67
CA GLU A 521 11.01 8.75 -24.42
C GLU A 521 10.37 8.05 -23.22
N ARG A 522 9.12 7.57 -23.39
CA ARG A 522 8.43 6.80 -22.35
C ARG A 522 9.13 5.49 -22.02
N SER A 523 9.58 4.75 -23.04
CA SER A 523 10.33 3.50 -22.83
C SER A 523 11.67 3.76 -22.15
N ASN A 524 12.40 4.82 -22.51
CA ASN A 524 13.64 5.20 -21.82
C ASN A 524 13.41 5.59 -20.35
N GLU A 525 12.38 6.41 -20.07
CA GLU A 525 12.00 6.78 -18.69
C GLU A 525 11.64 5.54 -17.88
N LEU A 526 10.81 4.65 -18.46
CA LEU A 526 10.39 3.41 -17.80
C LEU A 526 11.56 2.45 -17.57
N THR A 527 12.46 2.28 -18.54
CA THR A 527 13.65 1.42 -18.39
C THR A 527 14.48 1.86 -17.20
N THR A 528 14.76 3.17 -17.10
CA THR A 528 15.52 3.73 -15.98
C THR A 528 14.82 3.47 -14.64
N LYS A 529 13.50 3.68 -14.58
CA LYS A 529 12.73 3.47 -13.35
C LYS A 529 12.63 2.00 -12.93
N LEU A 530 12.46 1.10 -13.90
CA LEU A 530 12.37 -0.33 -13.66
C LEU A 530 13.72 -0.89 -13.21
N ALA A 531 14.83 -0.42 -13.80
CA ALA A 531 16.18 -0.76 -13.35
C ALA A 531 16.43 -0.27 -11.91
N THR A 532 16.01 0.96 -11.55
CA THR A 532 16.07 1.47 -10.17
C THR A 532 15.23 0.65 -9.18
N ALA A 533 14.08 0.15 -9.62
CA ALA A 533 13.27 -0.81 -8.87
C ALA A 533 13.87 -2.22 -8.83
N GLY A 534 15.01 -2.45 -9.48
CA GLY A 534 15.72 -3.72 -9.51
C GLY A 534 15.08 -4.78 -10.42
N VAL A 535 14.25 -4.38 -11.38
CA VAL A 535 13.79 -5.28 -12.47
C VAL A 535 15.00 -5.63 -13.33
N GLY A 536 15.10 -6.90 -13.74
CA GLY A 536 16.30 -7.44 -14.40
C GLY A 536 17.31 -8.06 -13.44
N ARG A 537 17.11 -8.01 -12.11
CA ARG A 537 17.94 -8.74 -11.14
C ARG A 537 17.47 -10.17 -10.87
N ARG A 538 16.25 -10.50 -11.28
CA ARG A 538 15.58 -11.79 -11.12
C ARG A 538 14.69 -12.03 -12.34
N PRO A 539 14.27 -13.28 -12.62
CA PRO A 539 13.39 -13.60 -13.72
C PRO A 539 12.14 -12.70 -13.76
N VAL A 540 11.75 -12.23 -14.95
CA VAL A 540 10.65 -11.28 -15.16
C VAL A 540 9.60 -11.88 -16.10
N ILE A 541 8.34 -11.75 -15.72
CA ILE A 541 7.18 -11.95 -16.60
C ILE A 541 6.48 -10.62 -16.78
N TRP A 542 6.25 -10.23 -18.03
CA TRP A 542 5.52 -9.01 -18.36
C TRP A 542 4.06 -9.33 -18.61
N VAL A 543 3.15 -8.55 -18.03
CA VAL A 543 1.72 -8.62 -18.33
C VAL A 543 1.28 -7.25 -18.81
N CYS A 544 0.82 -7.19 -20.06
CA CYS A 544 0.68 -5.93 -20.76
C CYS A 544 -0.67 -5.81 -21.44
N HIS A 545 -1.26 -4.63 -21.40
CA HIS A 545 -2.50 -4.34 -22.11
C HIS A 545 -2.29 -3.24 -23.16
N SER A 546 -2.81 -3.46 -24.36
CA SER A 546 -2.82 -2.46 -25.44
C SER A 546 -1.44 -1.81 -25.66
N MET A 547 -1.33 -0.48 -25.63
CA MET A 547 -0.07 0.26 -25.80
C MET A 547 1.04 -0.12 -24.79
N GLY A 548 0.68 -0.63 -23.60
CA GLY A 548 1.65 -1.13 -22.64
C GLY A 548 2.52 -2.25 -23.21
N GLY A 549 1.96 -3.10 -24.09
CA GLY A 549 2.72 -4.16 -24.76
C GLY A 549 3.73 -3.62 -25.77
N LEU A 550 3.41 -2.52 -26.45
CA LEU A 550 4.35 -1.84 -27.35
C LEU A 550 5.49 -1.17 -26.58
N LEU A 551 5.20 -0.62 -25.39
CA LEU A 551 6.23 -0.10 -24.50
C LEU A 551 7.20 -1.19 -24.05
N VAL A 552 6.69 -2.36 -23.64
CA VAL A 552 7.57 -3.49 -23.27
C VAL A 552 8.40 -3.97 -24.46
N LYS A 553 7.82 -4.10 -25.66
CA LYS A 553 8.60 -4.41 -26.86
C LYS A 553 9.72 -3.39 -27.08
N LYS A 554 9.41 -2.10 -26.91
CA LYS A 554 10.39 -1.02 -27.10
C LYS A 554 11.52 -1.07 -26.06
N ILE A 555 11.18 -1.28 -24.79
CA ILE A 555 12.15 -1.46 -23.69
C ILE A 555 13.10 -2.63 -24.02
N LEU A 556 12.56 -3.80 -24.38
CA LEU A 556 13.37 -4.98 -24.68
C LEU A 556 14.27 -4.78 -25.90
N VAL A 557 13.75 -4.19 -26.98
CA VAL A 557 14.55 -3.90 -28.19
C VAL A 557 15.65 -2.87 -27.89
N GLN A 558 15.38 -1.86 -27.07
CA GLN A 558 16.39 -0.86 -26.68
C GLN A 558 17.48 -1.46 -25.81
N GLU A 559 17.12 -2.27 -24.82
CA GLU A 559 18.08 -2.98 -23.98
C GLU A 559 18.92 -3.95 -24.82
N TRP A 560 18.30 -4.73 -25.70
CA TRP A 560 19.01 -5.62 -26.63
C TRP A 560 20.03 -4.88 -27.49
N LYS A 561 19.64 -3.78 -28.13
CA LYS A 561 20.54 -2.93 -28.92
C LYS A 561 21.65 -2.28 -28.08
N ASN A 562 21.45 -2.18 -26.77
CA ASN A 562 22.41 -1.64 -25.81
C ASN A 562 23.11 -2.74 -25.00
N ASN A 563 23.25 -3.95 -25.58
CA ASN A 563 23.93 -5.11 -24.98
C ASN A 563 23.33 -5.57 -23.63
N ASP A 564 22.02 -5.40 -23.46
CA ASP A 564 21.24 -5.77 -22.28
C ASP A 564 21.88 -5.29 -20.96
N ARG A 565 22.24 -3.99 -20.93
CA ARG A 565 22.98 -3.37 -19.83
C ARG A 565 22.32 -3.57 -18.46
N ASN A 566 20.99 -3.57 -18.39
CA ASN A 566 20.26 -3.76 -17.13
C ASN A 566 19.80 -5.21 -16.92
N HIS A 567 20.25 -6.16 -17.77
CA HIS A 567 19.89 -7.58 -17.73
C HIS A 567 18.39 -7.86 -17.83
N ILE A 568 17.65 -6.96 -18.50
CA ILE A 568 16.20 -7.06 -18.67
C ILE A 568 15.85 -8.12 -19.71
N CYS A 569 16.55 -8.16 -20.85
CA CYS A 569 16.32 -9.15 -21.89
C CYS A 569 16.64 -10.55 -21.38
N LYS A 570 17.85 -10.75 -20.81
CA LYS A 570 18.31 -12.03 -20.28
C LYS A 570 17.41 -12.61 -19.20
N ASN A 571 16.81 -11.78 -18.36
CA ASN A 571 15.94 -12.23 -17.29
C ASN A 571 14.46 -12.27 -17.66
N THR A 572 14.05 -11.74 -18.81
CA THR A 572 12.67 -11.88 -19.26
C THR A 572 12.41 -13.34 -19.63
N ARG A 573 11.42 -13.96 -18.97
CA ARG A 573 11.05 -15.37 -19.20
C ARG A 573 9.76 -15.51 -19.98
N GLY A 574 8.83 -14.58 -19.80
CA GLY A 574 7.58 -14.59 -20.54
C GLY A 574 6.96 -13.20 -20.69
N ILE A 575 6.11 -13.06 -21.71
CA ILE A 575 5.31 -11.87 -21.97
C ILE A 575 3.87 -12.29 -22.29
N ILE A 576 2.92 -11.68 -21.59
CA ILE A 576 1.50 -11.89 -21.77
C ILE A 576 0.89 -10.59 -22.30
N PHE A 577 0.41 -10.61 -23.55
CA PHE A 577 -0.21 -9.47 -24.22
C PHE A 577 -1.74 -9.58 -24.19
N TYR A 578 -2.41 -8.53 -23.75
CA TYR A 578 -3.86 -8.35 -23.83
C TYR A 578 -4.18 -7.25 -24.87
N SER A 579 -4.76 -7.63 -26.01
CA SER A 579 -5.13 -6.72 -27.12
C SER A 579 -4.02 -5.71 -27.49
N THR A 580 -2.77 -6.16 -27.61
CA THR A 580 -1.65 -5.28 -28.01
C THR A 580 -1.60 -5.16 -29.54
N PRO A 581 -1.69 -3.95 -30.13
CA PRO A 581 -1.69 -3.78 -31.59
C PRO A 581 -0.25 -3.86 -32.15
N HIS A 582 0.29 -5.07 -32.31
CA HIS A 582 1.69 -5.30 -32.65
C HIS A 582 2.11 -4.71 -34.01
N ARG A 583 1.18 -4.58 -34.96
CA ARG A 583 1.39 -3.97 -36.28
C ARG A 583 0.65 -2.62 -36.45
N GLY A 584 0.14 -2.07 -35.36
CA GLY A 584 -0.73 -0.89 -35.31
C GLY A 584 -2.22 -1.23 -35.45
N SER A 585 -3.13 -0.27 -35.29
CA SER A 585 -4.59 -0.53 -35.29
C SER A 585 -5.33 0.18 -36.43
N HIS A 586 -6.29 -0.51 -37.05
CA HIS A 586 -7.16 0.02 -38.11
C HIS A 586 -8.04 1.20 -37.64
N VAL A 587 -8.23 1.36 -36.33
CA VAL A 587 -8.93 2.52 -35.74
C VAL A 587 -8.13 3.81 -35.95
N ALA A 588 -6.80 3.71 -35.99
CA ALA A 588 -5.93 4.84 -36.29
C ALA A 588 -5.90 5.19 -37.80
N ALA A 589 -6.67 4.47 -38.64
CA ALA A 589 -6.88 4.75 -40.06
C ALA A 589 -8.27 5.38 -40.38
N LEU A 590 -9.09 5.71 -39.36
CA LEU A 590 -10.34 6.47 -39.54
C LEU A 590 -10.08 7.83 -40.26
N LYS A 591 -11.04 8.31 -41.07
CA LYS A 591 -10.95 9.63 -41.73
C LYS A 591 -10.63 10.73 -40.71
N GLN A 592 -9.77 11.69 -41.08
CA GLN A 592 -9.24 12.73 -40.19
C GLN A 592 -10.33 13.53 -39.46
N THR A 593 -11.49 13.72 -40.07
CA THR A 593 -12.67 14.35 -39.46
C THR A 593 -13.28 13.52 -38.33
N THR A 594 -13.39 12.20 -38.49
CA THR A 594 -13.85 11.27 -37.46
C THR A 594 -12.79 11.08 -36.36
N GLN A 595 -11.50 11.10 -36.70
CA GLN A 595 -10.41 11.08 -35.71
C GLN A 595 -10.41 12.31 -34.80
N MET A 596 -10.62 13.52 -35.35
CA MET A 596 -10.67 14.73 -34.54
C MET A 596 -11.85 14.75 -33.57
N PHE A 597 -12.97 14.12 -33.93
CA PHE A 597 -14.16 14.09 -33.09
C PHE A 597 -14.09 13.04 -31.98
N VAL A 598 -13.33 11.96 -32.18
CA VAL A 598 -13.26 10.84 -31.23
C VAL A 598 -11.94 10.83 -30.44
N TRP A 599 -10.77 11.10 -31.04
CA TRP A 599 -9.45 10.97 -30.37
C TRP A 599 -8.31 11.81 -31.01
N PRO A 600 -7.97 13.01 -30.48
CA PRO A 600 -6.97 13.92 -31.08
C PRO A 600 -5.49 13.72 -30.68
N SER A 601 -5.12 12.78 -29.80
CA SER A 601 -3.78 12.71 -29.18
C SER A 601 -2.65 12.12 -30.05
N VAL A 602 -1.40 12.53 -29.79
CA VAL A 602 -0.16 12.07 -30.46
C VAL A 602 0.03 10.56 -30.31
N GLU A 603 -0.35 10.02 -29.17
CA GLU A 603 -0.30 8.60 -28.84
C GLU A 603 -1.12 7.74 -29.80
N VAL A 604 -2.24 8.27 -30.28
CA VAL A 604 -3.09 7.59 -31.26
C VAL A 604 -2.52 7.74 -32.67
N GLN A 605 -1.77 8.81 -32.93
CA GLN A 605 -1.05 9.00 -34.19
C GLN A 605 0.16 8.07 -34.31
N GLU A 606 0.86 7.76 -33.20
CA GLU A 606 1.95 6.76 -33.16
C GLU A 606 1.44 5.33 -33.37
N LEU A 607 0.18 5.06 -33.00
CA LEU A 607 -0.48 3.75 -33.13
C LEU A 607 -1.11 3.48 -34.51
N ARG A 608 -0.85 4.34 -35.50
CA ARG A 608 -1.31 4.18 -36.88
C ARG A 608 -0.83 2.86 -37.49
N GLU A 609 -1.79 2.07 -37.97
CA GLU A 609 -1.51 0.84 -38.73
C GLU A 609 -0.61 1.16 -39.92
N GLY A 610 0.44 0.34 -40.10
CA GLY A 610 1.42 0.54 -41.16
C GLY A 610 2.44 1.66 -40.90
N SER A 611 2.53 2.22 -39.70
CA SER A 611 3.62 3.16 -39.39
C SER A 611 4.98 2.44 -39.50
N LYS A 612 5.92 3.06 -40.22
CA LYS A 612 7.26 2.50 -40.44
C LYS A 612 7.94 2.14 -39.12
N GLN A 613 7.78 3.00 -38.11
CA GLN A 613 8.37 2.83 -36.78
C GLN A 613 7.81 1.63 -36.01
N LEU A 614 6.50 1.35 -36.09
CA LEU A 614 5.92 0.17 -35.41
C LEU A 614 6.30 -1.13 -36.10
N LEU A 615 6.32 -1.15 -37.44
CA LEU A 615 6.75 -2.33 -38.20
C LEU A 615 8.24 -2.62 -37.97
N GLU A 616 9.09 -1.59 -37.96
CA GLU A 616 10.50 -1.71 -37.58
C GLU A 616 10.65 -2.25 -36.16
N LEU A 617 9.90 -1.69 -35.19
CA LEU A 617 9.90 -2.18 -33.81
C LEU A 617 9.48 -3.65 -33.72
N HIS A 618 8.45 -4.05 -34.46
CA HIS A 618 7.99 -5.43 -34.45
C HIS A 618 9.03 -6.39 -35.05
N ASN A 619 9.65 -6.01 -36.18
CA ASN A 619 10.69 -6.81 -36.83
C ASN A 619 11.93 -6.93 -35.95
N ASP A 620 12.37 -5.84 -35.31
CA ASP A 620 13.49 -5.87 -34.37
C ASP A 620 13.17 -6.71 -33.13
N PHE A 621 11.93 -6.66 -32.65
CA PHE A 621 11.48 -7.52 -31.56
C PHE A 621 11.56 -9.00 -31.94
N LEU A 622 11.15 -9.39 -33.16
CA LEU A 622 11.26 -10.77 -33.62
C LEU A 622 12.73 -11.22 -33.70
N LYS A 623 13.63 -10.39 -34.23
CA LYS A 623 15.08 -10.70 -34.26
C LYS A 623 15.66 -10.86 -32.86
N MET A 624 15.24 -10.02 -31.91
CA MET A 624 15.68 -10.12 -30.52
C MET A 624 15.27 -11.46 -29.89
N LEU A 625 14.09 -11.99 -30.23
CA LEU A 625 13.63 -13.30 -29.73
C LEU A 625 14.48 -14.48 -30.24
N ASP A 626 15.14 -14.34 -31.39
CA ASP A 626 16.07 -15.36 -31.89
C ASP A 626 17.30 -15.49 -30.99
N GLU A 627 17.72 -14.41 -30.33
CA GLU A 627 18.83 -14.40 -29.36
C GLU A 627 18.37 -14.66 -27.92
N TYR A 628 17.19 -14.16 -27.55
CA TYR A 628 16.61 -14.27 -26.21
C TYR A 628 15.26 -15.00 -26.28
N PRO A 629 15.23 -16.33 -26.08
CA PRO A 629 13.98 -17.09 -26.13
C PRO A 629 13.08 -16.72 -24.95
N ILE A 630 11.88 -16.22 -25.26
CA ILE A 630 10.87 -15.75 -24.31
C ILE A 630 9.54 -16.45 -24.61
N ASP A 631 8.84 -16.92 -23.57
CA ASP A 631 7.50 -17.52 -23.70
C ASP A 631 6.45 -16.42 -23.95
N ILE A 632 5.76 -16.46 -25.09
CA ILE A 632 4.84 -15.40 -25.52
C ILE A 632 3.41 -15.93 -25.54
N ILE A 633 2.52 -15.22 -24.86
CA ILE A 633 1.08 -15.50 -24.81
C ILE A 633 0.34 -14.24 -25.23
N SER A 634 -0.53 -14.34 -26.22
CA SER A 634 -1.33 -13.22 -26.71
C SER A 634 -2.82 -13.51 -26.68
N PHE A 635 -3.58 -12.61 -26.05
CA PHE A 635 -5.04 -12.58 -26.04
C PHE A 635 -5.55 -11.47 -26.96
N SER A 636 -6.49 -11.81 -27.85
CA SER A 636 -7.18 -10.87 -28.73
C SER A 636 -8.63 -10.69 -28.33
N GLU A 637 -9.12 -9.46 -28.36
CA GLU A 637 -10.56 -9.20 -28.26
C GLU A 637 -11.33 -9.68 -29.49
N THR A 638 -12.61 -9.98 -29.29
CA THR A 638 -13.55 -10.31 -30.37
C THR A 638 -14.85 -9.53 -30.29
N LYS A 639 -15.11 -8.80 -29.19
CA LYS A 639 -16.27 -7.93 -29.06
C LYS A 639 -15.86 -6.47 -29.24
N SER A 640 -16.74 -5.69 -29.86
CA SER A 640 -16.58 -4.24 -29.96
C SER A 640 -16.77 -3.57 -28.60
N THR A 641 -15.97 -2.55 -28.33
CA THR A 641 -16.15 -1.68 -27.16
C THR A 641 -17.09 -0.54 -27.51
N LEU A 642 -18.07 -0.26 -26.65
CA LEU A 642 -18.97 0.86 -26.84
C LEU A 642 -18.27 2.17 -26.44
N VAL A 643 -18.00 3.04 -27.41
CA VAL A 643 -17.32 4.34 -27.19
C VAL A 643 -18.31 5.50 -27.35
N THR A 644 -18.07 6.60 -26.63
CA THR A 644 -18.84 7.88 -26.63
C THR A 644 -20.24 7.80 -26.01
N PRO A 645 -20.89 8.95 -25.66
CA PRO A 645 -22.27 8.97 -25.15
C PRO A 645 -23.30 8.31 -26.09
N LEU A 646 -23.00 8.24 -27.39
CA LEU A 646 -23.83 7.61 -28.41
C LEU A 646 -23.64 6.08 -28.50
N LYS A 647 -22.79 5.48 -27.65
CA LYS A 647 -22.52 4.03 -27.58
C LYS A 647 -22.17 3.41 -28.94
N PHE A 648 -21.30 4.07 -29.72
CA PHE A 648 -20.84 3.55 -31.01
C PHE A 648 -19.94 2.32 -30.77
N PRO A 649 -20.23 1.15 -31.38
CA PRO A 649 -19.39 -0.04 -31.23
C PRO A 649 -18.12 0.08 -32.06
N LEU A 650 -16.97 -0.01 -31.40
CA LEU A 650 -15.64 0.04 -32.03
C LEU A 650 -14.78 -1.12 -31.56
N GLN A 651 -14.27 -1.93 -32.48
CA GLN A 651 -13.21 -2.88 -32.20
C GLN A 651 -11.87 -2.13 -32.23
N PHE A 652 -11.13 -2.14 -31.12
CA PHE A 652 -9.91 -1.36 -30.99
C PHE A 652 -8.73 -2.05 -31.65
N VAL A 653 -8.65 -3.38 -31.55
CA VAL A 653 -7.56 -4.16 -32.15
C VAL A 653 -8.13 -5.38 -32.85
N ASN A 654 -7.85 -5.47 -34.15
CA ASN A 654 -8.25 -6.63 -34.95
C ASN A 654 -7.36 -7.83 -34.60
N PRO A 655 -7.87 -9.08 -34.70
CA PRO A 655 -7.10 -10.30 -34.42
C PRO A 655 -5.77 -10.41 -35.18
N THR A 656 -5.71 -9.91 -36.40
CA THR A 656 -4.50 -9.90 -37.23
C THR A 656 -3.39 -8.97 -36.71
N SER A 657 -3.76 -7.92 -35.97
CA SER A 657 -2.81 -7.00 -35.35
C SER A 657 -2.43 -7.40 -33.92
N SER A 658 -3.36 -8.02 -33.18
CA SER A 658 -3.10 -8.56 -31.83
C SER A 658 -2.23 -9.82 -31.85
N ASP A 659 -2.10 -10.48 -32.99
CA ASP A 659 -1.22 -11.63 -33.19
C ASP A 659 0.22 -11.20 -33.55
N PRO A 660 1.21 -11.42 -32.66
CA PRO A 660 2.60 -11.10 -32.94
C PRO A 660 3.25 -12.07 -33.95
N GLY A 661 2.59 -13.16 -34.33
CA GLY A 661 3.14 -14.19 -35.21
C GLY A 661 4.07 -15.19 -34.51
N VAL A 662 4.19 -15.12 -33.19
CA VAL A 662 5.04 -15.99 -32.35
C VAL A 662 4.31 -16.33 -31.04
N GLY A 663 4.55 -17.53 -30.51
CA GLY A 663 3.96 -17.96 -29.24
C GLY A 663 2.49 -18.40 -29.33
N GLU A 664 1.86 -18.53 -28.17
CA GLU A 664 0.46 -18.94 -28.02
C GLU A 664 -0.49 -17.77 -28.32
N PHE A 665 -1.59 -18.02 -29.05
CA PHE A 665 -2.57 -16.99 -29.41
C PHE A 665 -4.01 -17.47 -29.19
N TYR A 666 -4.82 -16.60 -28.59
CA TYR A 666 -6.20 -16.88 -28.19
C TYR A 666 -7.13 -15.72 -28.52
N GLU A 667 -8.26 -16.01 -29.14
CA GLU A 667 -9.33 -15.03 -29.35
C GLU A 667 -10.37 -15.16 -28.24
N ILE A 668 -10.55 -14.11 -27.45
CA ILE A 668 -11.36 -14.11 -26.23
C ILE A 668 -12.69 -13.38 -26.48
N PRO A 669 -13.84 -13.90 -26.01
CA PRO A 669 -15.16 -13.30 -26.16
C PRO A 669 -15.40 -12.04 -25.29
N GLN A 670 -14.40 -11.14 -25.21
CA GLN A 670 -14.43 -9.91 -24.45
C GLN A 670 -14.13 -8.68 -25.33
N ASP A 671 -14.44 -7.50 -24.81
CA ASP A 671 -14.11 -6.20 -25.41
C ASP A 671 -12.72 -5.72 -24.94
N HIS A 672 -12.23 -4.63 -25.53
CA HIS A 672 -10.88 -4.11 -25.28
C HIS A 672 -10.62 -3.70 -23.83
N LEU A 673 -11.65 -3.23 -23.12
CA LEU A 673 -11.55 -2.75 -21.74
C LEU A 673 -11.76 -3.88 -20.72
N SER A 674 -12.50 -4.94 -21.09
CA SER A 674 -12.83 -6.07 -20.22
C SER A 674 -11.89 -7.27 -20.38
N ILE A 675 -11.14 -7.38 -21.48
CA ILE A 675 -10.23 -8.52 -21.74
C ILE A 675 -9.10 -8.68 -20.70
N CYS A 676 -8.70 -7.61 -20.01
CA CYS A 676 -7.68 -7.64 -18.95
C CYS A 676 -8.26 -7.68 -17.52
N LYS A 677 -9.60 -7.81 -17.42
CA LYS A 677 -10.37 -7.85 -16.19
C LYS A 677 -11.04 -9.21 -16.08
N PRO A 678 -10.39 -10.22 -15.49
CA PRO A 678 -11.03 -11.50 -15.25
C PRO A 678 -12.25 -11.30 -14.33
N ALA A 679 -13.33 -12.06 -14.56
CA ALA A 679 -14.53 -11.95 -13.74
C ALA A 679 -14.35 -12.52 -12.34
N ASN A 680 -13.53 -13.57 -12.22
CA ASN A 680 -13.23 -14.33 -11.01
C ASN A 680 -11.92 -15.11 -11.24
N ARG A 681 -11.45 -15.86 -10.24
CA ARG A 681 -10.28 -16.74 -10.40
C ARG A 681 -10.52 -17.95 -11.31
N ARG A 682 -11.75 -18.28 -11.73
CA ARG A 682 -12.04 -19.32 -12.76
C ARG A 682 -11.85 -18.85 -14.19
N SER A 683 -11.65 -17.56 -14.42
CA SER A 683 -11.39 -17.05 -15.78
C SER A 683 -10.14 -17.67 -16.37
N PHE A 684 -10.26 -18.19 -17.61
CA PHE A 684 -9.17 -18.67 -18.44
C PHE A 684 -8.02 -17.65 -18.53
N LEU A 685 -8.36 -16.37 -18.64
CA LEU A 685 -7.40 -15.27 -18.69
C LEU A 685 -6.51 -15.24 -17.44
N TYR A 686 -7.10 -15.44 -16.26
CA TYR A 686 -6.38 -15.47 -14.99
C TYR A 686 -5.60 -16.77 -14.81
N GLN A 687 -6.25 -17.92 -15.07
CA GLN A 687 -5.63 -19.23 -14.93
C GLN A 687 -4.45 -19.43 -15.86
N LYS A 688 -4.50 -18.89 -17.08
CA LYS A 688 -3.36 -18.91 -18.00
C LYS A 688 -2.18 -18.09 -17.47
N VAL A 689 -2.42 -16.91 -16.90
CA VAL A 689 -1.37 -16.10 -16.24
C VAL A 689 -0.73 -16.88 -15.09
N VAL A 690 -1.53 -17.49 -14.21
CA VAL A 690 -1.04 -18.30 -13.09
C VAL A 690 -0.24 -19.52 -13.58
N ASN A 691 -0.70 -20.19 -14.65
CA ASN A 691 0.00 -21.33 -15.25
C ASN A 691 1.39 -20.93 -15.77
N VAL A 692 1.49 -19.84 -16.52
CA VAL A 692 2.76 -19.31 -17.06
C VAL A 692 3.71 -18.94 -15.92
N ILE A 693 3.21 -18.26 -14.89
CA ILE A 693 4.00 -17.90 -13.71
C ILE A 693 4.54 -19.16 -13.00
N LYS A 694 3.68 -20.15 -12.73
CA LYS A 694 4.08 -21.40 -12.05
C LYS A 694 5.11 -22.19 -12.87
N ARG A 695 4.93 -22.23 -14.21
CA ARG A 695 5.85 -22.86 -15.16
C ARG A 695 7.26 -22.29 -15.08
N HIS A 696 7.42 -20.98 -14.92
CA HIS A 696 8.73 -20.34 -14.82
C HIS A 696 9.29 -20.23 -13.39
N LEU A 697 8.49 -20.52 -12.36
CA LEU A 697 8.95 -20.59 -10.97
C LEU A 697 9.60 -21.93 -10.63
N GLN A 698 9.11 -23.01 -11.21
CA GLN A 698 9.74 -24.32 -11.11
C GLN A 698 10.73 -24.43 -12.27
N PRO A 699 12.06 -24.46 -12.05
CA PRO A 699 12.97 -24.77 -13.13
C PRO A 699 12.53 -26.11 -13.71
N SER A 700 12.25 -26.16 -15.00
CA SER A 700 11.90 -27.39 -15.69
C SER A 700 12.97 -28.41 -15.31
N LYS A 701 12.57 -29.51 -14.66
CA LYS A 701 13.25 -30.78 -14.88
C LYS A 701 13.13 -31.01 -16.39
N THR A 702 14.10 -30.52 -17.14
CA THR A 702 14.17 -30.73 -18.57
C THR A 702 14.14 -32.24 -18.77
N ILE A 703 13.05 -32.66 -19.40
CA ILE A 703 12.86 -33.81 -20.28
C ILE A 703 14.22 -34.40 -20.72
N ASN A 704 14.83 -35.23 -19.87
CA ASN A 704 15.98 -36.09 -20.21
C ASN A 704 15.62 -37.59 -20.06
N ASN A 705 14.35 -37.92 -19.82
CA ASN A 705 13.88 -39.29 -19.58
C ASN A 705 12.96 -39.86 -20.68
N ILE A 706 12.86 -39.23 -21.85
CA ILE A 706 12.10 -39.82 -22.98
C ILE A 706 13.04 -40.45 -24.04
N GLU A 707 14.34 -40.17 -24.03
CA GLU A 707 15.29 -40.86 -24.92
C GLU A 707 15.81 -42.22 -24.40
N ASN A 708 15.46 -42.63 -23.17
CA ASN A 708 15.87 -43.93 -22.61
C ASN A 708 14.73 -44.98 -22.52
N LEU A 709 13.66 -44.82 -23.29
CA LEU A 709 12.57 -45.81 -23.40
C LEU A 709 12.49 -46.50 -24.78
N TYR A 710 13.47 -46.26 -25.66
CA TYR A 710 13.61 -46.93 -26.97
C TYR A 710 15.06 -47.39 -27.26
N THR A 711 15.71 -47.96 -26.25
CA THR A 711 16.86 -48.86 -26.37
C THR A 711 16.71 -49.91 -25.29
#